data_AF-A0A5J4V1W7-F1
#
_entry.id   AF-A0A5J4V1W7-F1
#
_cell.length_a   1.000
_cell.length_b   1.000
_cell.length_c   1.000
_cell.angle_alpha   90.00
_cell.angle_beta   90.00
_cell.angle_gamma   90.00
#
_symmetry.space_group_name_H-M   'P 1'
#
loop_
_entity.id
_entity.type
_entity.pdbx_description
1 polymer ?
#
loop_
_entity_poly.entity_id
_entity_poly.type
_entity_poly.pdbx_seq_one_letter_code
_entity_poly.pdbx_strand_id
1 'polypeptide(L)'
;MADQPIRQQPKIGNADITRYIRSAGTNTGDCSSSTSPCKTISYILGLNPPYGFYKGSDKVIINLQSTTADQDNNQLSSSTQINNIITVQSQGYISGSNSYTKYYIFSYSQTNSLFNVTNIGQLTLLGVRFDNIKPLTTQPLIRTSCTSNAQVPKVTVIDCVFESANASSIDATLISSGIYRSNILTINNSTFSNIICGRDGTVICATLNNGGLIELNEVTFTNLTLLYNGGAVCATLNGNGKIQLNTLNTFRNLQCTSTSGRGGAFYLILSGSNSKFVTLGQVDFINCTAGTTGGAFWANIKAGEVVLGNIYVDNCYSKQGGAIYLDIEGNGTCTFNGTSTIQNCISSSTGGGIYAEISNGELLISNLNISNCIGTNGGGIYSNIKNSGKMTINGSSEIRNCQSTSGSGGGIYTYVQNTNSTFTISRQLDIKNCISSTTGGGIYMKVQYGELIISNLNISNCRGTNGGGIYSHLILSGQITINGSSEIRNCQSTSGNGGGIYSYIYDSTSQFTISRQLDIKNCTSSKLGGGIYTEVHLGQQLLERVNITSCTAKSGSGIFCQIETSADLAIKGPSLISNCYSTTSGGGIYLNMNVSSASCNISGQVEIKNCSCSSHGGGISAEQLQGKLVLNGVKINNCYSQSGGGIYSILKLLGILTIQGSSLIENCNSTSGSGGGIYIQSIDTSSKFGISGSLMIKDCNSQTTGGGLQTDLRNGEFTFSGINFNNCQSQSGGGGMNSSLTSGGRLNIKDQSMFTNCRSISGPGGAL
;
A
#
# COMPACT_ATOMS: atom_id res chain seq x y z
N MET A 1 -9.02 75.09 -5.99
CA MET A 1 -7.81 75.29 -6.81
C MET A 1 -7.67 74.04 -7.66
N ALA A 2 -7.63 74.20 -8.99
CA ALA A 2 -8.04 73.20 -9.97
C ALA A 2 -7.12 71.96 -10.07
N ASP A 3 -7.74 70.78 -10.09
CA ASP A 3 -7.17 69.53 -10.61
C ASP A 3 -7.12 69.63 -12.14
N GLN A 4 -5.90 69.63 -12.70
CA GLN A 4 -5.72 69.34 -14.12
C GLN A 4 -5.54 67.83 -14.32
N PRO A 5 -6.26 67.21 -15.26
CA PRO A 5 -6.02 65.82 -15.61
C PRO A 5 -4.72 65.74 -16.43
N ILE A 6 -3.71 65.06 -15.91
CA ILE A 6 -2.54 64.66 -16.70
C ILE A 6 -3.04 63.68 -17.77
N ARG A 7 -3.16 64.15 -19.02
CA ARG A 7 -3.36 63.27 -20.19
C ARG A 7 -2.19 62.29 -20.25
N GLN A 8 -2.46 61.00 -20.07
CA GLN A 8 -1.54 59.96 -20.53
C GLN A 8 -1.54 59.99 -22.08
N GLN A 9 -0.39 60.26 -22.67
CA GLN A 9 -0.19 60.20 -24.12
C GLN A 9 -0.19 58.75 -24.63
N PRO A 10 -0.52 58.51 -25.91
CA PRO A 10 -0.67 57.16 -26.47
C PRO A 10 0.64 56.38 -26.46
N LYS A 11 0.59 55.10 -26.09
CA LYS A 11 1.73 54.17 -26.11
C LYS A 11 2.25 53.98 -27.54
N ILE A 12 3.49 54.38 -27.81
CA ILE A 12 4.16 54.14 -29.09
C ILE A 12 4.95 52.82 -28.99
N GLY A 13 4.33 51.69 -29.35
CA GLY A 13 5.03 50.40 -29.48
C GLY A 13 5.58 49.77 -28.18
N ASN A 14 6.37 48.69 -28.33
CA ASN A 14 7.08 48.04 -27.21
C ASN A 14 8.38 48.81 -26.92
N ALA A 15 8.42 49.53 -25.80
CA ALA A 15 9.54 50.41 -25.43
C ALA A 15 10.52 49.75 -24.43
N ASP A 16 10.67 48.43 -24.49
CA ASP A 16 11.65 47.70 -23.68
C ASP A 16 13.05 48.31 -23.86
N ILE A 17 13.76 48.54 -22.75
CA ILE A 17 15.08 49.18 -22.77
C ILE A 17 16.17 48.20 -22.35
N THR A 18 17.33 48.32 -22.98
CA THR A 18 18.52 47.52 -22.65
C THR A 18 19.53 48.34 -21.87
N ARG A 19 20.17 47.69 -20.90
CA ARG A 19 21.26 48.21 -20.07
C ARG A 19 22.37 47.18 -19.98
N TYR A 20 23.61 47.61 -19.85
CA TYR A 20 24.76 46.71 -19.82
C TYR A 20 25.50 46.81 -18.49
N ILE A 21 25.94 45.66 -17.98
CA ILE A 21 26.84 45.58 -16.82
C ILE A 21 28.08 44.76 -17.13
N ARG A 22 29.22 45.17 -16.56
CA ARG A 22 30.51 44.49 -16.68
C ARG A 22 31.33 44.74 -15.41
N SER A 23 32.19 43.80 -15.02
CA SER A 23 33.04 43.94 -13.82
C SER A 23 33.91 45.20 -13.82
N ALA A 24 34.48 45.54 -14.98
CA ALA A 24 35.25 46.76 -15.21
C ALA A 24 34.39 47.96 -15.65
N GLY A 25 33.07 47.93 -15.43
CA GLY A 25 32.17 49.04 -15.71
C GLY A 25 32.28 50.16 -14.66
N THR A 26 31.64 51.30 -14.94
CA THR A 26 31.54 52.44 -14.01
C THR A 26 30.08 52.81 -13.79
N ASN A 27 29.71 53.13 -12.55
CA ASN A 27 28.35 53.56 -12.20
C ASN A 27 28.14 55.03 -12.58
N THR A 28 28.20 55.31 -13.88
CA THR A 28 28.13 56.65 -14.46
C THR A 28 27.28 56.61 -15.73
N GLY A 29 26.39 57.59 -15.90
CA GLY A 29 25.52 57.68 -17.07
C GLY A 29 24.34 56.73 -17.01
N ASP A 30 23.73 56.46 -18.17
CA ASP A 30 22.50 55.65 -18.26
C ASP A 30 22.77 54.17 -18.57
N CYS A 31 24.02 53.80 -18.89
CA CYS A 31 24.47 52.44 -19.22
C CYS A 31 23.70 51.77 -20.38
N SER A 32 23.24 52.58 -21.34
CA SER A 32 22.51 52.11 -22.53
C SER A 32 23.41 51.58 -23.65
N SER A 33 24.72 51.89 -23.64
CA SER A 33 25.70 51.42 -24.62
C SER A 33 26.47 50.19 -24.12
N SER A 34 26.69 49.21 -25.01
CA SER A 34 27.54 48.04 -24.71
C SER A 34 29.01 48.39 -24.49
N THR A 35 29.46 49.58 -24.91
CA THR A 35 30.84 50.07 -24.68
C THR A 35 31.01 50.85 -23.38
N SER A 36 29.90 51.28 -22.76
CA SER A 36 29.88 52.05 -21.51
C SER A 36 28.99 51.38 -20.45
N PRO A 37 29.32 50.14 -20.01
CA PRO A 37 28.51 49.40 -19.06
C PRO A 37 28.62 49.92 -17.62
N CYS A 38 27.55 49.74 -16.86
CA CYS A 38 27.50 49.96 -15.42
C CYS A 38 28.30 48.92 -14.65
N LYS A 39 28.68 49.25 -13.41
CA LYS A 39 29.31 48.29 -12.50
C LYS A 39 28.27 47.42 -11.77
N THR A 40 27.16 48.02 -11.31
CA THR A 40 26.17 47.33 -10.48
C THR A 40 24.74 47.43 -11.01
N ILE A 41 23.96 46.35 -10.80
CA ILE A 41 22.51 46.31 -11.06
C ILE A 41 21.80 47.36 -10.21
N SER A 42 22.18 47.49 -8.94
CA SER A 42 21.60 48.46 -8.00
C SER A 42 21.66 49.91 -8.50
N TYR A 43 22.73 50.29 -9.21
CA TYR A 43 22.82 51.61 -9.83
C TYR A 43 21.79 51.77 -10.95
N ILE A 44 21.67 50.78 -11.83
CA ILE A 44 20.65 50.79 -12.91
C ILE A 44 19.24 50.90 -12.32
N LEU A 45 18.94 50.18 -11.24
CA LEU A 45 17.63 50.22 -10.59
C LEU A 45 17.27 51.62 -10.05
N GLY A 46 18.28 52.46 -9.75
CA GLY A 46 18.13 53.84 -9.29
C GLY A 46 18.02 54.89 -10.39
N LEU A 47 18.17 54.53 -11.66
CA LEU A 47 18.08 55.47 -12.78
C LEU A 47 16.63 55.89 -13.05
N ASN A 48 16.45 57.08 -13.62
CA ASN A 48 15.14 57.52 -14.13
C ASN A 48 14.78 56.77 -15.43
N PRO A 49 13.50 56.41 -15.62
CA PRO A 49 13.05 55.85 -16.90
C PRO A 49 13.22 56.90 -18.02
N PRO A 50 13.62 56.47 -19.23
CA PRO A 50 13.75 57.39 -20.37
C PRO A 50 12.38 57.88 -20.85
N TYR A 51 12.38 58.96 -21.63
CA TYR A 51 11.15 59.50 -22.22
C TYR A 51 10.43 58.45 -23.08
N GLY A 52 9.11 58.30 -22.89
CA GLY A 52 8.29 57.31 -23.59
C GLY A 52 8.26 55.91 -22.96
N PHE A 53 9.00 55.67 -21.87
CA PHE A 53 8.98 54.39 -21.15
C PHE A 53 7.84 54.33 -20.12
N TYR A 54 7.01 53.28 -20.18
CA TYR A 54 5.87 53.08 -19.29
C TYR A 54 6.18 52.07 -18.19
N LYS A 55 6.49 52.59 -17.00
CA LYS A 55 6.73 51.80 -15.79
C LYS A 55 5.56 50.84 -15.50
N GLY A 56 5.88 49.59 -15.18
CA GLY A 56 4.90 48.55 -14.90
C GLY A 56 4.27 47.90 -16.12
N SER A 57 4.58 48.38 -17.34
CA SER A 57 4.19 47.73 -18.59
C SER A 57 5.40 47.28 -19.42
N ASP A 58 6.40 48.15 -19.60
CA ASP A 58 7.59 47.85 -20.39
C ASP A 58 8.65 47.15 -19.51
N LYS A 59 9.70 46.58 -20.10
CA LYS A 59 10.76 45.83 -19.41
C LYS A 59 12.10 46.55 -19.47
N VAL A 60 12.90 46.39 -18.42
CA VAL A 60 14.32 46.74 -18.44
C VAL A 60 15.12 45.44 -18.53
N ILE A 61 15.92 45.30 -19.58
CA ILE A 61 16.80 44.16 -19.81
C ILE A 61 18.22 44.56 -19.45
N ILE A 62 18.82 43.88 -18.46
CA ILE A 62 20.19 44.10 -18.00
C ILE A 62 21.06 42.95 -18.52
N ASN A 63 21.96 43.25 -19.45
CA ASN A 63 22.90 42.30 -20.03
C ASN A 63 24.21 42.26 -19.24
N LEU A 64 24.54 41.08 -18.71
CA LEU A 64 25.86 40.75 -18.16
C LEU A 64 26.84 40.52 -19.30
N GLN A 65 27.83 41.39 -19.47
CA GLN A 65 28.89 41.25 -20.47
C GLN A 65 30.13 40.50 -19.94
N SER A 66 30.20 40.28 -18.63
CA SER A 66 31.26 39.53 -17.97
C SER A 66 30.76 38.95 -16.66
N THR A 67 31.52 38.01 -16.11
CA THR A 67 31.41 37.60 -14.71
C THR A 67 31.58 38.81 -13.78
N THR A 68 30.85 38.84 -12.67
CA THR A 68 30.87 39.93 -11.67
C THR A 68 30.76 39.39 -10.23
N ALA A 69 31.38 40.09 -9.29
CA ALA A 69 31.28 39.84 -7.84
C ALA A 69 30.77 41.06 -7.06
N ASP A 70 30.43 42.16 -7.75
CA ASP A 70 30.07 43.44 -7.13
C ASP A 70 28.55 43.58 -6.88
N GLN A 71 27.75 42.57 -7.25
CA GLN A 71 26.30 42.63 -7.13
C GLN A 71 25.89 42.27 -5.70
N ASP A 72 25.09 43.12 -5.05
CA ASP A 72 24.51 42.86 -3.74
C ASP A 72 23.23 43.70 -3.56
N ASN A 73 22.32 43.23 -2.71
CA ASN A 73 21.17 43.97 -2.19
C ASN A 73 20.31 44.69 -3.26
N ASN A 74 19.98 44.01 -4.36
CA ASN A 74 19.16 44.60 -5.42
C ASN A 74 17.68 44.61 -5.02
N GLN A 75 17.16 45.81 -4.73
CA GLN A 75 15.79 46.03 -4.26
C GLN A 75 14.84 46.25 -5.44
N LEU A 76 13.93 45.31 -5.66
CA LEU A 76 12.92 45.37 -6.72
C LEU A 76 11.51 45.43 -6.13
N SER A 77 10.80 46.52 -6.36
CA SER A 77 9.45 46.75 -5.86
C SER A 77 8.68 47.73 -6.76
N SER A 78 7.45 48.09 -6.39
CA SER A 78 6.74 49.22 -7.01
C SER A 78 7.48 50.56 -6.93
N SER A 79 8.35 50.74 -5.93
CA SER A 79 9.10 51.98 -5.71
C SER A 79 10.45 52.01 -6.44
N THR A 80 10.88 50.92 -7.10
CA THR A 80 12.13 50.91 -7.88
C THR A 80 12.09 51.99 -8.97
N GLN A 81 13.11 52.85 -9.04
CA GLN A 81 13.04 54.09 -9.80
C GLN A 81 12.88 53.85 -11.30
N ILE A 82 13.73 53.00 -11.89
CA ILE A 82 13.72 52.76 -13.34
C ILE A 82 12.48 51.99 -13.77
N ASN A 83 12.19 50.87 -13.10
CA ASN A 83 11.04 50.01 -13.38
C ASN A 83 10.86 48.92 -12.31
N ASN A 84 9.65 48.37 -12.20
CA ASN A 84 9.37 47.19 -11.36
C ASN A 84 9.40 45.85 -12.14
N ILE A 85 9.65 45.88 -13.46
CA ILE A 85 9.81 44.69 -14.30
C ILE A 85 11.24 44.65 -14.87
N ILE A 86 12.07 43.76 -14.32
CA ILE A 86 13.50 43.67 -14.61
C ILE A 86 13.82 42.28 -15.13
N THR A 87 14.55 42.22 -16.24
CA THR A 87 15.20 41.00 -16.74
C THR A 87 16.70 41.16 -16.57
N VAL A 88 17.37 40.17 -15.97
CA VAL A 88 18.83 40.08 -15.92
C VAL A 88 19.24 38.85 -16.72
N GLN A 89 20.10 39.03 -17.70
CA GLN A 89 20.50 37.95 -18.59
C GLN A 89 21.99 37.99 -18.92
N SER A 90 22.54 36.84 -19.30
CA SER A 90 23.86 36.79 -19.93
C SER A 90 23.81 37.43 -21.32
N GLN A 91 24.85 38.20 -21.67
CA GLN A 91 24.97 38.78 -23.01
C GLN A 91 24.93 37.66 -24.07
N GLY A 92 24.08 37.84 -25.07
CA GLY A 92 23.89 36.85 -26.13
C GLY A 92 22.95 35.70 -25.76
N TYR A 93 22.22 35.78 -24.64
CA TYR A 93 21.15 34.82 -24.32
C TYR A 93 20.19 34.64 -25.50
N ILE A 94 19.96 33.38 -25.87
CA ILE A 94 19.01 32.98 -26.91
C ILE A 94 18.11 31.91 -26.30
N SER A 95 16.80 32.15 -26.29
CA SER A 95 15.83 31.23 -25.72
C SER A 95 15.90 29.86 -26.38
N GLY A 96 16.04 28.80 -25.57
CA GLY A 96 16.10 27.41 -26.03
C GLY A 96 17.41 26.99 -26.70
N SER A 97 18.42 27.86 -26.75
CA SER A 97 19.75 27.53 -27.28
C SER A 97 20.76 27.41 -26.15
N ASN A 98 21.75 26.52 -26.28
CA ASN A 98 22.92 26.46 -25.40
C ASN A 98 24.16 27.14 -26.01
N SER A 99 24.00 27.90 -27.10
CA SER A 99 25.10 28.48 -27.90
C SER A 99 25.65 29.81 -27.36
N TYR A 100 25.39 30.16 -26.09
CA TYR A 100 25.82 31.42 -25.49
C TYR A 100 26.57 31.19 -24.19
N THR A 101 27.37 32.17 -23.79
CA THR A 101 28.13 32.08 -22.53
C THR A 101 27.24 32.48 -21.35
N LYS A 102 27.08 31.59 -20.38
CA LYS A 102 26.43 31.92 -19.10
C LYS A 102 27.44 32.59 -18.17
N TYR A 103 27.27 33.89 -17.92
CA TYR A 103 28.15 34.64 -17.01
C TYR A 103 27.78 34.39 -15.55
N TYR A 104 28.78 34.49 -14.68
CA TYR A 104 28.63 34.30 -13.25
C TYR A 104 28.26 35.61 -12.53
N ILE A 105 27.32 35.51 -11.60
CA ILE A 105 27.21 36.44 -10.48
C ILE A 105 27.71 35.72 -9.24
N PHE A 106 28.91 36.06 -8.80
CA PHE A 106 29.50 35.50 -7.59
C PHE A 106 28.85 36.09 -6.34
N SER A 107 28.46 35.22 -5.41
CA SER A 107 27.77 35.60 -4.16
C SER A 107 28.52 35.21 -2.88
N TYR A 108 29.85 34.98 -2.95
CA TYR A 108 30.66 34.48 -1.83
C TYR A 108 31.01 35.49 -0.75
N SER A 109 30.95 36.79 -1.04
CA SER A 109 31.34 37.85 -0.10
C SER A 109 30.12 38.51 0.56
N GLN A 110 28.94 38.40 -0.03
CA GLN A 110 27.73 39.16 0.26
C GLN A 110 26.95 38.59 1.44
N THR A 111 26.42 39.47 2.29
CA THR A 111 25.60 39.11 3.46
C THR A 111 24.11 39.34 3.27
N ASN A 112 23.72 40.17 2.29
CA ASN A 112 22.31 40.45 2.00
C ASN A 112 21.76 39.49 0.95
N SER A 113 20.44 39.43 0.82
CA SER A 113 19.82 38.83 -0.35
C SER A 113 20.27 39.58 -1.61
N LEU A 114 20.79 38.86 -2.60
CA LEU A 114 21.22 39.44 -3.88
C LEU A 114 20.06 40.12 -4.59
N PHE A 115 18.87 39.49 -4.56
CA PHE A 115 17.63 40.09 -5.03
C PHE A 115 16.55 40.06 -3.95
N ASN A 116 15.97 41.22 -3.66
CA ASN A 116 14.80 41.39 -2.82
C ASN A 116 13.62 41.85 -3.70
N VAL A 117 12.75 40.91 -4.09
CA VAL A 117 11.60 41.15 -4.97
C VAL A 117 10.33 41.30 -4.14
N THR A 118 9.81 42.51 -4.03
CA THR A 118 8.71 42.81 -3.12
C THR A 118 7.48 43.38 -3.83
N ASN A 119 6.31 43.18 -3.22
CA ASN A 119 5.02 43.69 -3.70
C ASN A 119 4.72 43.27 -5.15
N ILE A 120 4.73 44.19 -6.12
CA ILE A 120 4.47 43.91 -7.54
C ILE A 120 5.77 43.84 -8.39
N GLY A 121 6.92 43.66 -7.74
CA GLY A 121 8.20 43.47 -8.41
C GLY A 121 8.21 42.19 -9.24
N GLN A 122 8.80 42.25 -10.43
CA GLN A 122 8.92 41.12 -11.35
C GLN A 122 10.37 40.98 -11.81
N LEU A 123 11.02 39.89 -11.38
CA LEU A 123 12.39 39.55 -11.76
C LEU A 123 12.36 38.38 -12.75
N THR A 124 13.05 38.52 -13.87
CA THR A 124 13.35 37.40 -14.78
C THR A 124 14.86 37.22 -14.87
N LEU A 125 15.36 36.00 -14.63
CA LEU A 125 16.75 35.61 -14.76
C LEU A 125 16.90 34.66 -15.95
N LEU A 126 17.77 34.99 -16.91
CA LEU A 126 17.96 34.21 -18.13
C LEU A 126 19.43 33.84 -18.32
N GLY A 127 19.74 32.55 -18.26
CA GLY A 127 21.07 32.08 -18.64
C GLY A 127 22.20 32.53 -17.72
N VAL A 128 21.94 32.70 -16.42
CA VAL A 128 22.91 33.19 -15.43
C VAL A 128 23.43 32.04 -14.57
N ARG A 129 24.72 32.07 -14.22
CA ARG A 129 25.32 31.17 -13.22
C ARG A 129 25.47 31.86 -11.88
N PHE A 130 25.14 31.15 -10.82
CA PHE A 130 25.41 31.55 -9.44
C PHE A 130 26.39 30.52 -8.85
N ASP A 131 27.56 30.98 -8.43
CA ASP A 131 28.60 30.13 -7.84
C ASP A 131 29.19 30.78 -6.59
N ASN A 132 29.69 29.92 -5.71
CA ASN A 132 30.23 30.22 -4.39
C ASN A 132 29.23 31.01 -3.55
N ILE A 133 28.03 30.50 -3.33
CA ILE A 133 27.10 31.13 -2.39
C ILE A 133 27.78 31.18 -1.01
N LYS A 134 27.85 32.37 -0.41
CA LYS A 134 28.55 32.58 0.86
C LYS A 134 28.11 31.54 1.92
N PRO A 135 29.04 30.81 2.54
CA PRO A 135 28.74 29.90 3.63
C PRO A 135 28.16 30.65 4.83
N LEU A 136 27.29 30.00 5.60
CA LEU A 136 26.74 30.54 6.85
C LEU A 136 25.95 31.87 6.72
N THR A 137 25.41 32.21 5.54
CA THR A 137 24.47 33.33 5.43
C THR A 137 23.14 32.99 6.09
N THR A 138 22.42 34.00 6.58
CA THR A 138 21.04 33.84 7.11
C THR A 138 19.99 34.36 6.14
N GLN A 139 20.39 35.07 5.08
CA GLN A 139 19.51 35.66 4.08
C GLN A 139 19.55 34.83 2.79
N PRO A 140 18.40 34.63 2.13
CA PRO A 140 18.35 33.87 0.91
C PRO A 140 18.91 34.63 -0.28
N LEU A 141 19.46 33.94 -1.29
CA LEU A 141 20.00 34.58 -2.50
C LEU A 141 18.92 35.40 -3.22
N ILE A 142 17.73 34.82 -3.35
CA ILE A 142 16.54 35.50 -3.87
C ILE A 142 15.45 35.44 -2.80
N ARG A 143 14.98 36.62 -2.38
CA ARG A 143 13.89 36.77 -1.42
C ARG A 143 12.69 37.39 -2.11
N THR A 144 11.51 36.79 -1.92
CA THR A 144 10.24 37.47 -2.27
C THR A 144 9.42 37.80 -1.03
N SER A 145 8.69 38.92 -1.05
CA SER A 145 7.73 39.23 0.02
C SER A 145 6.71 40.29 -0.40
N CYS A 146 5.46 40.21 0.06
CA CYS A 146 4.47 41.27 -0.17
C CYS A 146 3.73 41.66 1.11
N THR A 147 3.07 42.82 1.08
CA THR A 147 2.29 43.35 2.22
C THR A 147 0.78 43.16 2.07
N SER A 148 0.27 42.78 0.89
CA SER A 148 -1.16 42.54 0.64
C SER A 148 -1.43 41.48 -0.45
N ASN A 149 -2.63 40.91 -0.45
CA ASN A 149 -3.05 39.88 -1.43
C ASN A 149 -3.17 40.41 -2.87
N ALA A 150 -3.30 41.73 -3.06
CA ALA A 150 -3.39 42.35 -4.38
C ALA A 150 -2.01 42.51 -5.07
N GLN A 151 -0.93 42.35 -4.30
CA GLN A 151 0.43 42.55 -4.78
C GLN A 151 1.16 41.20 -4.82
N VAL A 152 1.51 40.78 -6.03
CA VAL A 152 2.06 39.45 -6.33
C VAL A 152 3.46 39.62 -6.87
N PRO A 153 4.52 39.37 -6.08
CA PRO A 153 5.87 39.43 -6.59
C PRO A 153 6.11 38.18 -7.43
N LYS A 154 6.81 38.35 -8.56
CA LYS A 154 7.05 37.29 -9.53
C LYS A 154 8.54 37.11 -9.75
N VAL A 155 9.00 35.87 -9.67
CA VAL A 155 10.37 35.49 -10.01
C VAL A 155 10.31 34.39 -11.06
N THR A 156 10.95 34.63 -12.19
CA THR A 156 11.09 33.66 -13.28
C THR A 156 12.56 33.36 -13.48
N VAL A 157 12.93 32.09 -13.47
CA VAL A 157 14.31 31.61 -13.66
C VAL A 157 14.32 30.68 -14.87
N ILE A 158 15.11 30.99 -15.89
CA ILE A 158 15.18 30.21 -17.13
C ILE A 158 16.63 29.95 -17.49
N ASP A 159 16.95 28.68 -17.74
CA ASP A 159 18.27 28.25 -18.19
C ASP A 159 19.43 28.67 -17.26
N CYS A 160 19.15 28.78 -15.95
CA CYS A 160 20.13 29.16 -14.94
C CYS A 160 20.80 27.94 -14.30
N VAL A 161 21.99 28.18 -13.74
CA VAL A 161 22.72 27.18 -12.94
C VAL A 161 23.06 27.77 -11.58
N PHE A 162 22.76 27.02 -10.52
CA PHE A 162 23.12 27.33 -9.15
C PHE A 162 24.04 26.23 -8.64
N GLU A 163 25.28 26.58 -8.32
CA GLU A 163 26.31 25.63 -7.87
C GLU A 163 27.12 26.18 -6.69
N SER A 164 27.76 25.31 -5.92
CA SER A 164 28.73 25.70 -4.90
C SER A 164 30.03 24.91 -5.10
N ALA A 165 31.07 25.57 -5.59
CA ALA A 165 32.37 24.94 -5.85
C ALA A 165 33.14 24.52 -4.57
N ASN A 166 32.84 25.12 -3.42
CA ASN A 166 33.50 24.84 -2.15
C ASN A 166 32.53 24.16 -1.17
N ALA A 167 32.95 23.02 -0.60
CA ALA A 167 32.19 22.17 0.33
C ALA A 167 32.02 22.78 1.74
N SER A 168 31.63 24.05 1.80
CA SER A 168 31.34 24.78 3.04
C SER A 168 29.83 25.03 3.13
N SER A 169 29.23 24.74 4.29
CA SER A 169 27.78 24.78 4.51
C SER A 169 27.17 26.17 4.29
N ILE A 170 26.15 26.27 3.44
CA ILE A 170 25.32 27.46 3.27
C ILE A 170 24.18 27.37 4.29
N ASP A 171 24.21 28.15 5.37
CA ASP A 171 23.11 28.13 6.38
C ASP A 171 21.80 28.76 5.88
N ALA A 172 21.79 29.39 4.70
CA ALA A 172 20.62 30.05 4.13
C ALA A 172 19.85 29.18 3.12
N THR A 173 18.57 29.51 2.98
CA THR A 173 17.75 29.10 1.84
C THR A 173 18.23 29.74 0.54
N LEU A 174 18.29 29.07 -0.62
CA LEU A 174 18.66 29.78 -1.87
C LEU A 174 17.56 30.71 -2.38
N ILE A 175 16.34 30.19 -2.49
CA ILE A 175 15.16 30.96 -2.90
C ILE A 175 14.13 30.89 -1.79
N SER A 176 13.82 32.02 -1.17
CA SER A 176 12.76 32.11 -0.17
C SER A 176 11.57 32.86 -0.74
N SER A 177 10.42 32.21 -0.79
CA SER A 177 9.15 32.92 -0.93
C SER A 177 8.61 33.26 0.45
N GLY A 178 8.60 34.54 0.80
CA GLY A 178 8.33 35.03 2.14
C GLY A 178 6.93 34.71 2.69
N ILE A 179 6.76 35.02 3.98
CA ILE A 179 5.69 34.56 4.88
C ILE A 179 4.27 35.07 4.51
N TYR A 180 4.12 35.95 3.51
CA TYR A 180 2.85 36.57 3.12
C TYR A 180 2.71 36.44 1.59
N ARG A 181 1.84 35.57 1.06
CA ARG A 181 0.37 35.54 0.93
C ARG A 181 -0.11 35.49 -0.53
N SER A 182 0.74 35.80 -1.53
CA SER A 182 0.54 35.51 -2.98
C SER A 182 1.84 35.62 -3.82
N ASN A 183 2.88 34.79 -3.63
CA ASN A 183 4.12 34.85 -4.45
C ASN A 183 4.04 33.90 -5.66
N ILE A 184 4.65 34.25 -6.81
CA ILE A 184 4.81 33.34 -7.95
C ILE A 184 6.30 33.11 -8.24
N LEU A 185 6.71 31.85 -8.23
CA LEU A 185 8.05 31.41 -8.63
C LEU A 185 7.93 30.40 -9.77
N THR A 186 8.49 30.71 -10.92
CA THR A 186 8.53 29.80 -12.09
C THR A 186 9.98 29.51 -12.43
N ILE A 187 10.35 28.23 -12.48
CA ILE A 187 11.71 27.78 -12.82
C ILE A 187 11.64 26.84 -14.03
N ASN A 188 12.39 27.18 -15.07
CA ASN A 188 12.42 26.48 -16.35
C ASN A 188 13.85 26.08 -16.72
N ASN A 189 14.05 24.83 -17.15
CA ASN A 189 15.30 24.33 -17.73
C ASN A 189 16.54 24.70 -16.89
N SER A 190 16.46 24.58 -15.57
CA SER A 190 17.50 25.09 -14.65
C SER A 190 18.04 23.99 -13.75
N THR A 191 19.29 24.16 -13.32
CA THR A 191 19.98 23.16 -12.48
C THR A 191 20.45 23.75 -11.16
N PHE A 192 20.19 23.03 -10.07
CA PHE A 192 20.75 23.24 -8.75
C PHE A 192 21.65 22.06 -8.41
N SER A 193 22.94 22.29 -8.23
CA SER A 193 23.91 21.20 -8.08
C SER A 193 24.98 21.46 -7.03
N ASN A 194 25.39 20.41 -6.30
CA ASN A 194 26.53 20.44 -5.38
C ASN A 194 26.38 21.50 -4.28
N ILE A 195 25.19 21.60 -3.68
CA ILE A 195 24.87 22.59 -2.63
C ILE A 195 24.76 21.88 -1.29
N ILE A 196 25.37 22.46 -0.26
CA ILE A 196 25.23 22.03 1.13
C ILE A 196 24.39 23.08 1.85
N CYS A 197 23.18 22.72 2.27
CA CYS A 197 22.33 23.54 3.10
C CYS A 197 22.56 23.23 4.58
N GLY A 198 22.79 24.27 5.37
CA GLY A 198 23.05 24.22 6.80
C GLY A 198 21.80 23.91 7.62
N ARG A 199 21.83 24.22 8.92
CA ARG A 199 20.84 23.71 9.88
C ARG A 199 19.38 24.03 9.50
N ASP A 200 19.09 25.20 8.96
CA ASP A 200 17.71 25.57 8.57
C ASP A 200 17.59 25.86 7.06
N GLY A 201 18.59 25.45 6.29
CA GLY A 201 18.68 25.72 4.85
C GLY A 201 17.95 24.69 3.98
N THR A 202 17.40 25.14 2.87
CA THR A 202 16.89 24.34 1.75
C THR A 202 17.16 25.09 0.45
N VAL A 203 16.99 24.48 -0.73
CA VAL A 203 17.11 25.22 -1.99
C VAL A 203 15.90 26.15 -2.17
N ILE A 204 14.70 25.66 -1.94
CA ILE A 204 13.46 26.45 -2.02
C ILE A 204 12.70 26.34 -0.70
N CYS A 205 12.56 27.45 0.03
CA CYS A 205 11.71 27.55 1.22
C CYS A 205 10.49 28.42 0.92
N ALA A 206 9.29 27.89 1.14
CA ALA A 206 8.07 28.58 0.74
C ALA A 206 6.91 28.47 1.73
N THR A 207 6.25 29.60 1.98
CA THR A 207 4.91 29.62 2.56
C THR A 207 3.94 30.22 1.55
N LEU A 208 3.16 29.36 0.89
CA LEU A 208 2.21 29.77 -0.15
C LEU A 208 0.82 29.93 0.45
N ASN A 209 0.21 31.10 0.31
CA ASN A 209 -1.19 31.34 0.67
C ASN A 209 -1.95 31.94 -0.53
N ASN A 210 -3.29 31.99 -0.47
CA ASN A 210 -4.19 32.75 -1.35
C ASN A 210 -3.83 32.84 -2.85
N GLY A 211 -3.38 31.75 -3.46
CA GLY A 211 -3.04 31.68 -4.89
C GLY A 211 -1.54 31.81 -5.21
N GLY A 212 -0.67 31.82 -4.19
CA GLY A 212 0.77 31.66 -4.39
C GLY A 212 1.10 30.34 -5.10
N LEU A 213 2.11 30.37 -5.98
CA LEU A 213 2.40 29.31 -6.93
C LEU A 213 3.90 29.09 -7.07
N ILE A 214 4.33 27.83 -7.02
CA ILE A 214 5.65 27.40 -7.51
C ILE A 214 5.43 26.48 -8.70
N GLU A 215 6.08 26.79 -9.82
CA GLU A 215 6.07 25.96 -11.03
C GLU A 215 7.49 25.54 -11.39
N LEU A 216 7.71 24.23 -11.55
CA LEU A 216 8.98 23.68 -12.00
C LEU A 216 8.78 22.94 -13.32
N ASN A 217 9.57 23.33 -14.33
CA ASN A 217 9.56 22.75 -15.66
C ASN A 217 11.00 22.41 -16.07
N GLU A 218 11.32 21.13 -16.28
CA GLU A 218 12.67 20.71 -16.70
C GLU A 218 13.75 21.13 -15.69
N VAL A 219 13.44 21.00 -14.39
CA VAL A 219 14.35 21.40 -13.31
C VAL A 219 15.08 20.18 -12.76
N THR A 220 16.39 20.33 -12.56
CA THR A 220 17.24 19.31 -11.94
C THR A 220 17.80 19.81 -10.62
N PHE A 221 17.55 19.07 -9.55
CA PHE A 221 18.23 19.18 -8.26
C PHE A 221 19.13 17.96 -8.10
N THR A 222 20.44 18.16 -8.02
CA THR A 222 21.40 17.05 -7.96
C THR A 222 22.51 17.25 -6.94
N ASN A 223 22.88 16.21 -6.21
CA ASN A 223 23.98 16.24 -5.23
C ASN A 223 23.78 17.34 -4.18
N LEU A 224 22.65 17.31 -3.46
CA LEU A 224 22.38 18.28 -2.40
C LEU A 224 22.53 17.60 -1.04
N THR A 225 23.16 18.29 -0.10
CA THR A 225 23.27 17.85 1.29
C THR A 225 22.46 18.80 2.17
N LEU A 226 21.54 18.28 2.98
CA LEU A 226 20.61 19.05 3.81
C LEU A 226 20.83 18.67 5.27
N LEU A 227 21.31 19.59 6.11
CA LEU A 227 21.76 19.21 7.47
C LEU A 227 20.64 18.94 8.49
N TYR A 228 19.38 19.34 8.24
CA TYR A 228 18.29 19.15 9.21
C TYR A 228 16.95 18.68 8.62
N ASN A 229 16.02 19.58 8.34
CA ASN A 229 14.71 19.31 7.77
C ASN A 229 14.55 20.11 6.49
N GLY A 230 13.69 19.65 5.59
CA GLY A 230 13.38 20.38 4.38
C GLY A 230 14.19 19.85 3.22
N GLY A 231 13.54 18.98 2.42
CA GLY A 231 14.07 18.54 1.14
C GLY A 231 14.50 19.70 0.25
N ALA A 232 15.04 19.42 -0.94
CA ALA A 232 15.32 20.45 -1.95
C ALA A 232 14.21 21.53 -2.05
N VAL A 233 12.95 21.13 -1.84
CA VAL A 233 11.84 22.06 -1.60
C VAL A 233 11.20 21.80 -0.23
N CYS A 234 11.16 22.82 0.62
CA CYS A 234 10.43 22.84 1.89
C CYS A 234 9.28 23.84 1.79
N ALA A 235 8.03 23.39 1.92
CA ALA A 235 6.90 24.29 1.75
C ALA A 235 5.70 24.03 2.68
N THR A 236 5.07 25.12 3.10
CA THR A 236 3.74 25.12 3.72
C THR A 236 2.73 25.75 2.77
N LEU A 237 1.67 25.01 2.43
CA LEU A 237 0.60 25.42 1.52
C LEU A 237 -0.69 25.68 2.29
N ASN A 238 -1.17 26.92 2.22
CA ASN A 238 -2.37 27.42 2.89
C ASN A 238 -3.34 28.00 1.84
N GLY A 239 -4.62 28.14 2.20
CA GLY A 239 -5.64 28.66 1.28
C GLY A 239 -5.60 27.92 -0.07
N ASN A 240 -5.39 28.66 -1.16
CA ASN A 240 -5.26 28.12 -2.53
C ASN A 240 -3.78 27.99 -2.99
N GLY A 241 -2.81 27.90 -2.07
CA GLY A 241 -1.39 27.78 -2.39
C GLY A 241 -1.08 26.49 -3.17
N LYS A 242 -0.23 26.59 -4.20
CA LYS A 242 0.01 25.49 -5.14
C LYS A 242 1.49 25.29 -5.49
N ILE A 243 1.93 24.04 -5.55
CA ILE A 243 3.18 23.63 -6.21
C ILE A 243 2.82 22.70 -7.36
N GLN A 244 3.35 22.96 -8.55
CA GLN A 244 3.15 22.10 -9.71
C GLN A 244 4.45 21.79 -10.46
N LEU A 245 4.61 20.50 -10.81
CA LEU A 245 5.72 19.98 -11.60
C LEU A 245 5.17 19.59 -12.98
N ASN A 246 5.31 20.45 -13.99
CA ASN A 246 4.53 20.28 -15.23
C ASN A 246 5.17 19.38 -16.28
N THR A 247 6.50 19.30 -16.30
CA THR A 247 7.29 18.49 -17.24
C THR A 247 8.24 17.58 -16.48
N LEU A 248 9.26 17.01 -17.15
CA LEU A 248 10.29 16.22 -16.50
C LEU A 248 10.96 17.04 -15.39
N ASN A 249 10.95 16.56 -14.15
CA ASN A 249 11.72 17.17 -13.06
C ASN A 249 12.53 16.07 -12.36
N THR A 250 13.79 16.35 -12.06
CA THR A 250 14.72 15.35 -11.49
C THR A 250 15.27 15.80 -10.15
N PHE A 251 15.16 14.92 -9.15
CA PHE A 251 15.69 15.06 -7.81
C PHE A 251 16.64 13.87 -7.56
N ARG A 252 17.96 14.11 -7.64
CA ARG A 252 18.96 13.04 -7.63
C ARG A 252 20.02 13.25 -6.55
N ASN A 253 20.39 12.19 -5.83
CA ASN A 253 21.45 12.23 -4.82
C ASN A 253 21.20 13.32 -3.76
N LEU A 254 20.00 13.33 -3.19
CA LEU A 254 19.61 14.32 -2.18
C LEU A 254 19.74 13.69 -0.80
N GLN A 255 20.61 14.22 0.05
CA GLN A 255 20.96 13.61 1.32
C GLN A 255 20.58 14.52 2.48
N CYS A 256 19.56 14.15 3.24
CA CYS A 256 19.23 14.79 4.50
C CYS A 256 19.95 14.08 5.66
N THR A 257 20.97 14.71 6.23
CA THR A 257 21.94 14.07 7.15
C THR A 257 21.51 14.09 8.60
N SER A 258 20.49 14.88 8.97
CA SER A 258 19.98 14.86 10.35
C SER A 258 19.26 13.55 10.63
N THR A 259 19.51 13.01 11.83
CA THR A 259 18.79 11.84 12.34
C THR A 259 17.29 12.09 12.53
N SER A 260 16.87 13.36 12.70
CA SER A 260 15.47 13.79 12.77
C SER A 260 14.89 14.23 11.42
N GLY A 261 15.70 14.16 10.35
CA GLY A 261 15.42 14.72 9.05
C GLY A 261 14.26 14.08 8.32
N ARG A 262 13.52 14.89 7.57
CA ARG A 262 12.27 14.51 6.88
C ARG A 262 12.30 14.98 5.44
N GLY A 263 12.02 14.09 4.50
CA GLY A 263 11.89 14.41 3.09
C GLY A 263 13.22 14.80 2.44
N GLY A 264 13.91 13.89 1.74
CA GLY A 264 15.17 14.24 1.05
C GLY A 264 14.98 15.23 -0.11
N ALA A 265 13.89 15.10 -0.87
CA ALA A 265 13.54 15.99 -1.97
C ALA A 265 12.45 16.99 -1.59
N PHE A 266 11.40 16.53 -0.91
CA PHE A 266 10.25 17.36 -0.54
C PHE A 266 9.89 17.20 0.93
N TYR A 267 9.69 18.34 1.59
CA TYR A 267 9.03 18.45 2.88
C TYR A 267 7.80 19.36 2.73
N LEU A 268 6.60 18.81 2.87
CA LEU A 268 5.37 19.54 2.59
C LEU A 268 4.38 19.51 3.75
N ILE A 269 3.76 20.65 4.01
CA ILE A 269 2.60 20.78 4.91
C ILE A 269 1.46 21.42 4.12
N LEU A 270 0.33 20.71 3.96
CA LEU A 270 -0.85 21.20 3.26
C LEU A 270 -1.98 21.46 4.26
N SER A 271 -2.08 22.70 4.72
CA SER A 271 -3.07 23.11 5.74
C SER A 271 -4.32 23.78 5.15
N GLY A 272 -4.26 24.28 3.91
CA GLY A 272 -5.42 24.88 3.25
C GLY A 272 -6.29 23.84 2.54
N SER A 273 -7.62 23.95 2.65
CA SER A 273 -8.56 23.02 1.99
C SER A 273 -8.48 23.00 0.47
N ASN A 274 -7.96 24.06 -0.14
CA ASN A 274 -7.75 24.18 -1.59
C ASN A 274 -6.25 24.15 -1.96
N SER A 275 -5.37 23.85 -1.01
CA SER A 275 -3.94 23.81 -1.25
C SER A 275 -3.56 22.54 -2.00
N LYS A 276 -2.63 22.65 -2.95
CA LYS A 276 -2.32 21.54 -3.87
C LYS A 276 -0.84 21.37 -4.14
N PHE A 277 -0.36 20.13 -4.07
CA PHE A 277 0.87 19.69 -4.73
C PHE A 277 0.48 18.77 -5.87
N VAL A 278 0.95 19.01 -7.10
CA VAL A 278 0.59 18.19 -8.25
C VAL A 278 1.79 17.94 -9.16
N THR A 279 1.97 16.68 -9.57
CA THR A 279 2.85 16.32 -10.67
C THR A 279 2.01 16.07 -11.92
N LEU A 280 2.25 16.85 -12.97
CA LEU A 280 1.59 16.71 -14.28
C LEU A 280 2.54 16.07 -15.31
N GLY A 281 3.85 16.28 -15.15
CA GLY A 281 4.89 15.62 -15.93
C GLY A 281 5.54 14.46 -15.19
N GLN A 282 6.53 13.83 -15.82
CA GLN A 282 7.36 12.81 -15.17
C GLN A 282 8.20 13.44 -14.04
N VAL A 283 8.27 12.78 -12.89
CA VAL A 283 9.12 13.26 -11.79
C VAL A 283 9.97 12.13 -11.23
N ASP A 284 11.28 12.31 -11.29
CA ASP A 284 12.25 11.31 -10.90
C ASP A 284 12.85 11.65 -9.53
N PHE A 285 12.77 10.73 -8.58
CA PHE A 285 13.40 10.78 -7.26
C PHE A 285 14.40 9.64 -7.16
N ILE A 286 15.70 9.95 -7.23
CA ILE A 286 16.76 8.94 -7.34
C ILE A 286 17.78 9.15 -6.24
N ASN A 287 18.09 8.10 -5.47
CA ASN A 287 19.10 8.16 -4.40
C ASN A 287 18.83 9.25 -3.36
N CYS A 288 17.56 9.48 -3.01
CA CYS A 288 17.17 10.44 -1.98
C CYS A 288 17.13 9.79 -0.59
N THR A 289 17.72 10.43 0.42
CA THR A 289 17.79 9.90 1.78
C THR A 289 17.32 10.92 2.82
N ALA A 290 16.65 10.43 3.88
CA ALA A 290 16.26 11.21 5.04
C ALA A 290 16.43 10.41 6.34
N GLY A 291 16.89 11.03 7.42
CA GLY A 291 17.21 10.30 8.65
C GLY A 291 16.01 9.71 9.39
N THR A 292 14.82 10.29 9.30
CA THR A 292 13.60 9.78 9.95
C THR A 292 12.54 9.31 8.97
N THR A 293 11.97 10.19 8.15
CA THR A 293 10.74 9.85 7.40
C THR A 293 10.76 10.35 5.96
N GLY A 294 10.34 9.50 5.03
CA GLY A 294 10.17 9.86 3.61
C GLY A 294 11.51 10.15 2.94
N GLY A 295 12.21 9.12 2.45
CA GLY A 295 13.56 9.31 1.88
C GLY A 295 13.60 10.30 0.73
N ALA A 296 12.59 10.27 -0.14
CA ALA A 296 12.36 11.29 -1.17
C ALA A 296 11.32 12.32 -0.72
N PHE A 297 10.18 11.87 -0.22
CA PHE A 297 8.99 12.72 -0.09
C PHE A 297 8.35 12.55 1.28
N TRP A 298 8.18 13.65 1.99
CA TRP A 298 7.43 13.71 3.23
C TRP A 298 6.31 14.74 3.11
N ALA A 299 5.08 14.34 3.44
CA ALA A 299 3.94 15.26 3.46
C ALA A 299 3.02 15.04 4.66
N ASN A 300 2.64 16.14 5.30
CA ASN A 300 1.52 16.22 6.23
C ASN A 300 0.36 16.98 5.54
N ILE A 301 -0.76 16.29 5.33
CA ILE A 301 -1.88 16.73 4.51
C ILE A 301 -3.10 16.88 5.41
N LYS A 302 -3.34 18.07 5.94
CA LYS A 302 -4.43 18.31 6.92
C LYS A 302 -5.79 18.58 6.28
N ALA A 303 -5.78 19.18 5.10
CA ALA A 303 -7.00 19.52 4.36
C ALA A 303 -6.80 19.65 2.84
N GLY A 304 -5.55 19.77 2.37
CA GLY A 304 -5.23 19.93 0.96
C GLY A 304 -5.12 18.63 0.18
N GLU A 305 -4.61 18.72 -1.05
CA GLU A 305 -4.50 17.62 -1.99
C GLU A 305 -3.06 17.45 -2.48
N VAL A 306 -2.54 16.23 -2.41
CA VAL A 306 -1.28 15.82 -3.04
C VAL A 306 -1.61 14.85 -4.19
N VAL A 307 -1.18 15.18 -5.40
CA VAL A 307 -1.33 14.32 -6.58
C VAL A 307 0.07 13.93 -7.10
N LEU A 308 0.38 12.64 -7.00
CA LEU A 308 1.61 12.01 -7.46
C LEU A 308 1.33 11.19 -8.72
N GLY A 309 1.36 11.88 -9.86
CA GLY A 309 1.27 11.33 -11.20
C GLY A 309 2.62 11.10 -11.88
N ASN A 310 2.78 9.94 -12.53
CA ASN A 310 3.96 9.58 -13.34
C ASN A 310 5.30 9.76 -12.59
N ILE A 311 5.34 9.36 -11.32
CA ILE A 311 6.57 9.44 -10.53
C ILE A 311 7.43 8.19 -10.73
N TYR A 312 8.75 8.36 -10.72
CA TYR A 312 9.72 7.27 -10.65
C TYR A 312 10.60 7.48 -9.41
N VAL A 313 10.49 6.60 -8.42
CA VAL A 313 11.29 6.65 -7.19
C VAL A 313 12.21 5.44 -7.13
N ASP A 314 13.51 5.67 -6.98
CA ASP A 314 14.52 4.62 -7.01
C ASP A 314 15.61 4.83 -5.96
N ASN A 315 15.94 3.75 -5.26
CA ASN A 315 17.04 3.68 -4.30
C ASN A 315 16.98 4.75 -3.19
N CYS A 316 15.78 4.97 -2.64
CA CYS A 316 15.57 5.91 -1.55
C CYS A 316 15.65 5.24 -0.17
N TYR A 317 16.07 5.99 0.85
CA TYR A 317 16.26 5.47 2.21
C TYR A 317 15.70 6.39 3.28
N SER A 318 15.00 5.83 4.27
CA SER A 318 14.68 6.50 5.52
C SER A 318 14.41 5.52 6.67
N LYS A 319 14.08 6.02 7.87
CA LYS A 319 13.61 5.14 8.96
C LYS A 319 12.14 4.73 8.80
N GLN A 320 11.28 5.56 8.21
CA GLN A 320 9.87 5.23 7.94
C GLN A 320 9.43 5.79 6.58
N GLY A 321 8.90 4.94 5.70
CA GLY A 321 8.62 5.35 4.32
C GLY A 321 9.92 5.54 3.57
N GLY A 322 10.58 4.45 3.18
CA GLY A 322 11.90 4.48 2.54
C GLY A 322 11.93 5.43 1.34
N ALA A 323 10.86 5.46 0.55
CA ALA A 323 10.62 6.51 -0.45
C ALA A 323 9.72 7.63 0.09
N ILE A 324 8.50 7.29 0.49
CA ILE A 324 7.43 8.26 0.72
C ILE A 324 6.83 8.05 2.11
N TYR A 325 6.66 9.15 2.83
CA TYR A 325 5.91 9.21 4.09
C TYR A 325 4.73 10.17 3.93
N LEU A 326 3.54 9.69 4.27
CA LEU A 326 2.29 10.42 4.22
C LEU A 326 1.63 10.42 5.60
N ASP A 327 1.23 11.60 6.05
CA ASP A 327 0.36 11.79 7.20
C ASP A 327 -0.86 12.57 6.72
N ILE A 328 -1.98 11.87 6.58
CA ILE A 328 -3.20 12.37 5.94
C ILE A 328 -4.26 12.54 7.02
N GLU A 329 -4.64 13.78 7.30
CA GLU A 329 -5.55 14.15 8.37
C GLU A 329 -6.77 14.90 7.82
N GLY A 330 -7.84 14.99 8.61
CA GLY A 330 -8.99 15.83 8.31
C GLY A 330 -9.63 15.49 6.97
N ASN A 331 -9.75 16.47 6.08
CA ASN A 331 -10.25 16.28 4.71
C ASN A 331 -9.11 16.18 3.67
N GLY A 332 -7.88 15.96 4.13
CA GLY A 332 -6.71 15.84 3.27
C GLY A 332 -6.76 14.62 2.36
N THR A 333 -6.20 14.75 1.17
CA THR A 333 -6.17 13.66 0.18
C THR A 333 -4.78 13.50 -0.44
N CYS A 334 -4.37 12.26 -0.65
CA CYS A 334 -3.22 11.91 -1.49
C CYS A 334 -3.66 10.96 -2.58
N THR A 335 -3.36 11.27 -3.84
CA THR A 335 -3.68 10.43 -4.99
C THR A 335 -2.41 10.06 -5.74
N PHE A 336 -2.15 8.76 -5.87
CA PHE A 336 -1.23 8.24 -6.88
C PHE A 336 -2.02 7.99 -8.17
N ASN A 337 -1.55 8.55 -9.28
CA ASN A 337 -2.12 8.30 -10.60
C ASN A 337 -1.00 8.24 -11.65
N GLY A 338 -1.39 8.19 -12.93
CA GLY A 338 -0.45 7.92 -14.01
C GLY A 338 0.22 6.55 -13.85
N THR A 339 1.26 6.26 -14.63
CA THR A 339 2.05 5.04 -14.41
C THR A 339 3.21 5.38 -13.47
N SER A 340 3.02 5.14 -12.18
CA SER A 340 4.00 5.49 -11.15
C SER A 340 4.77 4.27 -10.65
N THR A 341 6.05 4.42 -10.35
CA THR A 341 6.94 3.33 -9.89
C THR A 341 7.73 3.75 -8.66
N ILE A 342 7.81 2.85 -7.67
CA ILE A 342 8.69 2.97 -6.49
C ILE A 342 9.50 1.68 -6.40
N GLN A 343 10.82 1.77 -6.42
CA GLN A 343 11.67 0.59 -6.39
C GLN A 343 12.96 0.74 -5.60
N ASN A 344 13.47 -0.39 -5.12
CA ASN A 344 14.75 -0.49 -4.40
C ASN A 344 14.82 0.42 -3.17
N CYS A 345 13.68 0.75 -2.57
CA CYS A 345 13.60 1.66 -1.43
C CYS A 345 13.67 0.89 -0.12
N ILE A 346 14.39 1.45 0.85
CA ILE A 346 14.68 0.77 2.11
C ILE A 346 14.22 1.65 3.28
N SER A 347 13.43 1.07 4.16
CA SER A 347 13.07 1.61 5.46
C SER A 347 13.76 0.79 6.55
N SER A 348 14.49 1.44 7.45
CA SER A 348 15.04 0.75 8.63
C SER A 348 13.98 0.45 9.70
N SER A 349 12.75 0.93 9.51
CA SER A 349 11.55 0.56 10.26
C SER A 349 10.40 0.30 9.27
N THR A 350 9.24 0.90 9.43
CA THR A 350 8.02 0.55 8.71
C THR A 350 7.92 1.21 7.31
N GLY A 351 7.27 0.52 6.37
CA GLY A 351 6.96 1.04 5.03
C GLY A 351 8.20 1.19 4.15
N GLY A 352 8.68 0.10 3.54
CA GLY A 352 9.89 0.14 2.71
C GLY A 352 9.77 1.07 1.50
N GLY A 353 8.65 1.02 0.78
CA GLY A 353 8.30 2.02 -0.21
C GLY A 353 7.53 3.18 0.43
N ILE A 354 6.32 2.89 0.90
CA ILE A 354 5.38 3.89 1.41
C ILE A 354 5.05 3.62 2.88
N TYR A 355 5.08 4.68 3.69
CA TYR A 355 4.43 4.73 4.99
C TYR A 355 3.25 5.70 4.91
N ALA A 356 2.07 5.26 5.34
CA ALA A 356 0.86 6.09 5.38
C ALA A 356 0.15 6.02 6.73
N GLU A 357 0.03 7.17 7.40
CA GLU A 357 -0.91 7.39 8.50
C GLU A 357 -2.14 8.11 7.93
N ILE A 358 -3.34 7.57 8.11
CA ILE A 358 -4.57 8.09 7.52
C ILE A 358 -5.63 8.24 8.62
N SER A 359 -5.97 9.48 8.97
CA SER A 359 -6.90 9.83 10.04
C SER A 359 -7.96 10.82 9.53
N ASN A 360 -9.18 10.34 9.25
CA ASN A 360 -10.27 11.06 8.54
C ASN A 360 -10.02 11.37 7.06
N GLY A 361 -8.76 11.45 6.61
CA GLY A 361 -8.40 11.72 5.22
C GLY A 361 -8.44 10.50 4.29
N GLU A 362 -7.95 10.67 3.07
CA GLU A 362 -8.00 9.62 2.03
C GLU A 362 -6.69 9.44 1.26
N LEU A 363 -6.26 8.19 1.09
CA LEU A 363 -5.22 7.77 0.15
C LEU A 363 -5.82 6.98 -1.01
N LEU A 364 -5.71 7.53 -2.22
CA LEU A 364 -6.15 6.89 -3.46
C LEU A 364 -4.92 6.39 -4.24
N ILE A 365 -4.93 5.13 -4.66
CA ILE A 365 -3.86 4.52 -5.45
C ILE A 365 -4.42 3.98 -6.76
N SER A 366 -4.00 4.60 -7.86
CA SER A 366 -4.25 4.14 -9.22
C SER A 366 -2.92 3.86 -9.92
N ASN A 367 -2.73 2.64 -10.43
CA ASN A 367 -1.62 2.25 -11.31
C ASN A 367 -0.22 2.49 -10.72
N LEU A 368 -0.02 2.05 -9.48
CA LEU A 368 1.26 2.14 -8.78
C LEU A 368 1.99 0.78 -8.79
N ASN A 369 3.24 0.80 -9.24
CA ASN A 369 4.13 -0.36 -9.19
C ASN A 369 5.16 -0.19 -8.07
N ILE A 370 5.21 -1.11 -7.12
CA ILE A 370 6.19 -1.11 -6.03
C ILE A 370 7.05 -2.36 -6.13
N SER A 371 8.38 -2.22 -6.14
CA SER A 371 9.24 -3.40 -6.23
C SER A 371 10.55 -3.35 -5.49
N ASN A 372 11.01 -4.51 -4.99
CA ASN A 372 12.30 -4.66 -4.28
C ASN A 372 12.42 -3.71 -3.07
N CYS A 373 11.31 -3.37 -2.43
CA CYS A 373 11.31 -2.50 -1.27
C CYS A 373 11.43 -3.31 0.02
N ILE A 374 12.15 -2.77 1.00
CA ILE A 374 12.49 -3.48 2.25
C ILE A 374 12.08 -2.63 3.45
N GLY A 375 11.37 -3.22 4.41
CA GLY A 375 11.01 -2.59 5.69
C GLY A 375 10.95 -3.61 6.82
N THR A 376 10.74 -3.17 8.06
CA THR A 376 10.45 -4.05 9.21
C THR A 376 9.00 -4.52 9.18
N ASN A 377 8.04 -3.63 8.93
CA ASN A 377 6.64 -3.98 8.61
C ASN A 377 6.23 -3.30 7.31
N GLY A 378 5.51 -4.01 6.45
CA GLY A 378 5.08 -3.46 5.16
C GLY A 378 6.26 -3.19 4.24
N GLY A 379 6.86 -4.25 3.68
CA GLY A 379 8.04 -4.12 2.81
C GLY A 379 7.78 -3.19 1.62
N GLY A 380 6.59 -3.30 1.00
CA GLY A 380 6.10 -2.32 0.03
C GLY A 380 5.40 -1.14 0.69
N ILE A 381 4.28 -1.42 1.35
CA ILE A 381 3.40 -0.41 1.96
C ILE A 381 3.14 -0.77 3.43
N TYR A 382 3.29 0.22 4.30
CA TYR A 382 2.72 0.22 5.63
C TYR A 382 1.59 1.25 5.69
N SER A 383 0.40 0.85 6.16
CA SER A 383 -0.71 1.79 6.41
C SER A 383 -1.37 1.60 7.78
N ASN A 384 -1.69 2.72 8.41
CA ASN A 384 -2.52 2.79 9.60
C ASN A 384 -3.71 3.72 9.32
N ILE A 385 -4.91 3.15 9.30
CA ILE A 385 -6.15 3.78 8.83
C ILE A 385 -7.09 3.88 10.02
N LYS A 386 -7.38 5.09 10.48
CA LYS A 386 -8.12 5.34 11.72
C LYS A 386 -9.10 6.52 11.58
N ASN A 387 -10.00 6.67 12.54
CA ASN A 387 -10.93 7.80 12.62
C ASN A 387 -11.64 8.11 11.27
N SER A 388 -12.37 7.16 10.68
CA SER A 388 -13.02 7.32 9.36
C SER A 388 -12.07 7.54 8.16
N GLY A 389 -10.76 7.31 8.34
CA GLY A 389 -9.77 7.39 7.26
C GLY A 389 -9.98 6.32 6.20
N LYS A 390 -9.52 6.59 4.97
CA LYS A 390 -9.75 5.69 3.83
C LYS A 390 -8.49 5.44 3.02
N MET A 391 -8.26 4.19 2.66
CA MET A 391 -7.30 3.80 1.64
C MET A 391 -8.04 3.07 0.52
N THR A 392 -7.84 3.49 -0.73
CA THR A 392 -8.51 2.89 -1.88
C THR A 392 -7.50 2.57 -2.98
N ILE A 393 -7.45 1.32 -3.41
CA ILE A 393 -6.74 0.89 -4.62
C ILE A 393 -7.78 0.67 -5.72
N ASN A 394 -7.81 1.59 -6.69
CA ASN A 394 -8.84 1.66 -7.75
C ASN A 394 -8.27 1.66 -9.18
N GLY A 395 -6.98 1.38 -9.34
CA GLY A 395 -6.34 1.10 -10.63
C GLY A 395 -5.53 -0.19 -10.56
N SER A 396 -5.04 -0.66 -11.71
CA SER A 396 -4.25 -1.90 -11.79
C SER A 396 -2.86 -1.67 -11.20
N SER A 397 -2.63 -2.15 -9.97
CA SER A 397 -1.37 -1.90 -9.24
C SER A 397 -0.63 -3.22 -8.97
N GLU A 398 0.70 -3.15 -8.88
CA GLU A 398 1.55 -4.32 -8.60
C GLU A 398 2.52 -4.04 -7.45
N ILE A 399 2.66 -5.02 -6.55
CA ILE A 399 3.69 -5.02 -5.50
C ILE A 399 4.50 -6.31 -5.62
N ARG A 400 5.80 -6.23 -5.88
CA ARG A 400 6.62 -7.43 -6.09
C ARG A 400 7.99 -7.41 -5.42
N ASN A 401 8.45 -8.60 -5.02
CA ASN A 401 9.77 -8.80 -4.41
C ASN A 401 10.01 -7.91 -3.18
N CYS A 402 8.95 -7.51 -2.48
CA CYS A 402 9.07 -6.69 -1.28
C CYS A 402 9.27 -7.56 -0.06
N GLN A 403 10.03 -7.07 0.92
CA GLN A 403 10.42 -7.84 2.09
C GLN A 403 10.18 -7.10 3.40
N SER A 404 9.56 -7.81 4.34
CA SER A 404 9.55 -7.46 5.76
C SER A 404 10.63 -8.28 6.49
N THR A 405 11.62 -7.62 7.07
CA THR A 405 12.84 -8.26 7.62
C THR A 405 12.70 -8.79 9.04
N SER A 406 11.88 -8.14 9.87
CA SER A 406 11.70 -8.51 11.29
C SER A 406 10.25 -8.38 11.79
N GLY A 407 9.30 -8.14 10.88
CA GLY A 407 7.89 -7.95 11.19
C GLY A 407 6.98 -8.62 10.17
N SER A 408 5.82 -8.00 9.96
CA SER A 408 4.71 -8.55 9.18
C SER A 408 4.48 -7.79 7.87
N GLY A 409 3.79 -8.43 6.91
CA GLY A 409 3.37 -7.81 5.66
C GLY A 409 4.54 -7.60 4.70
N GLY A 410 4.95 -8.64 3.98
CA GLY A 410 6.06 -8.53 3.01
C GLY A 410 5.75 -7.53 1.89
N GLY A 411 4.54 -7.61 1.32
CA GLY A 411 4.01 -6.62 0.40
C GLY A 411 3.35 -5.45 1.13
N ILE A 412 2.26 -5.76 1.85
CA ILE A 412 1.44 -4.76 2.55
C ILE A 412 1.29 -5.15 4.03
N TYR A 413 1.49 -4.17 4.91
CA TYR A 413 1.00 -4.19 6.27
C TYR A 413 -0.11 -3.14 6.40
N THR A 414 -1.28 -3.52 6.90
CA THR A 414 -2.37 -2.57 7.15
C THR A 414 -3.02 -2.79 8.51
N TYR A 415 -3.34 -1.69 9.20
CA TYR A 415 -4.17 -1.69 10.39
C TYR A 415 -5.35 -0.74 10.19
N VAL A 416 -6.56 -1.29 10.13
CA VAL A 416 -7.81 -0.53 10.01
C VAL A 416 -8.48 -0.45 11.38
N GLN A 417 -8.78 0.76 11.85
CA GLN A 417 -9.23 1.07 13.21
C GLN A 417 -10.42 2.03 13.22
N ASN A 418 -11.32 1.87 14.18
CA ASN A 418 -12.52 2.69 14.37
C ASN A 418 -13.58 2.49 13.28
N THR A 419 -14.81 2.87 13.62
CA THR A 419 -15.94 2.85 12.70
C THR A 419 -15.68 3.75 11.49
N ASN A 420 -16.23 3.38 10.34
CA ASN A 420 -16.11 4.07 9.05
C ASN A 420 -14.71 4.14 8.44
N SER A 421 -13.66 3.65 9.11
CA SER A 421 -12.34 3.51 8.50
C SER A 421 -12.33 2.34 7.54
N THR A 422 -11.84 2.55 6.31
CA THR A 422 -11.91 1.53 5.27
C THR A 422 -10.61 1.36 4.49
N PHE A 423 -10.34 0.11 4.11
CA PHE A 423 -9.41 -0.21 3.03
C PHE A 423 -10.17 -0.91 1.92
N THR A 424 -10.18 -0.35 0.71
CA THR A 424 -10.91 -0.89 -0.44
C THR A 424 -9.97 -1.23 -1.58
N ILE A 425 -10.06 -2.44 -2.11
CA ILE A 425 -9.42 -2.86 -3.36
C ILE A 425 -10.54 -3.07 -4.39
N SER A 426 -10.83 -2.04 -5.19
CA SER A 426 -11.95 -2.04 -6.15
C SER A 426 -11.53 -2.47 -7.57
N ARG A 427 -10.24 -2.41 -7.89
CA ARG A 427 -9.64 -2.93 -9.12
C ARG A 427 -8.50 -3.89 -8.79
N GLN A 428 -7.86 -4.44 -9.83
CA GLN A 428 -6.82 -5.46 -9.69
C GLN A 428 -5.62 -4.96 -8.86
N LEU A 429 -5.29 -5.70 -7.82
CA LEU A 429 -4.01 -5.62 -7.11
C LEU A 429 -3.27 -6.94 -7.25
N ASP A 430 -2.08 -6.90 -7.84
CA ASP A 430 -1.18 -8.04 -7.94
C ASP A 430 -0.08 -7.95 -6.86
N ILE A 431 0.12 -9.01 -6.08
CA ILE A 431 1.22 -9.13 -5.09
C ILE A 431 2.03 -10.38 -5.39
N LYS A 432 3.34 -10.22 -5.64
CA LYS A 432 4.18 -11.30 -6.18
C LYS A 432 5.51 -11.42 -5.45
N ASN A 433 5.91 -12.64 -5.09
CA ASN A 433 7.23 -12.94 -4.52
C ASN A 433 7.57 -12.12 -3.25
N CYS A 434 6.57 -11.73 -2.47
CA CYS A 434 6.78 -10.95 -1.25
C CYS A 434 7.09 -11.87 -0.06
N ILE A 435 7.96 -11.42 0.83
CA ILE A 435 8.46 -12.23 1.96
C ILE A 435 8.26 -11.46 3.26
N SER A 436 7.67 -12.14 4.25
CA SER A 436 7.56 -11.66 5.62
C SER A 436 8.34 -12.59 6.56
N SER A 437 9.15 -12.02 7.44
CA SER A 437 9.82 -12.79 8.49
C SER A 437 8.84 -13.39 9.51
N THR A 438 7.69 -12.74 9.74
CA THR A 438 6.67 -13.21 10.67
C THR A 438 5.37 -13.56 9.94
N THR A 439 4.39 -12.67 9.83
CA THR A 439 3.06 -13.02 9.33
C THR A 439 2.69 -12.24 8.07
N GLY A 440 1.85 -12.82 7.22
CA GLY A 440 1.36 -12.18 6.01
C GLY A 440 2.46 -11.95 4.98
N GLY A 441 2.89 -13.01 4.28
CA GLY A 441 3.96 -12.90 3.28
C GLY A 441 3.62 -11.88 2.18
N GLY A 442 2.40 -11.96 1.65
CA GLY A 442 1.84 -10.93 0.77
C GLY A 442 1.26 -9.77 1.58
N ILE A 443 0.21 -10.05 2.37
CA ILE A 443 -0.52 -9.05 3.14
C ILE A 443 -0.66 -9.49 4.60
N TYR A 444 -0.31 -8.58 5.51
CA TYR A 444 -0.77 -8.61 6.89
C TYR A 444 -1.87 -7.57 7.09
N MET A 445 -2.97 -7.96 7.71
CA MET A 445 -4.08 -7.07 8.04
C MET A 445 -4.58 -7.29 9.46
N LYS A 446 -4.77 -6.20 10.19
CA LYS A 446 -5.51 -6.15 11.44
C LYS A 446 -6.70 -5.22 11.25
N VAL A 447 -7.91 -5.66 11.62
CA VAL A 447 -9.14 -4.88 11.46
C VAL A 447 -9.86 -4.80 12.80
N GLN A 448 -10.11 -3.59 13.26
CA GLN A 448 -10.74 -3.26 14.54
C GLN A 448 -11.82 -2.19 14.31
N TYR A 449 -13.10 -2.54 14.46
CA TYR A 449 -14.28 -1.71 14.13
C TYR A 449 -14.42 -1.23 12.67
N GLY A 450 -13.35 -1.27 11.88
CA GLY A 450 -13.34 -0.85 10.48
C GLY A 450 -13.63 -1.99 9.50
N GLU A 451 -13.43 -1.70 8.21
CA GLU A 451 -13.78 -2.62 7.13
C GLU A 451 -12.68 -2.73 6.05
N LEU A 452 -12.48 -3.95 5.56
CA LEU A 452 -11.68 -4.23 4.36
C LEU A 452 -12.58 -4.87 3.28
N ILE A 453 -12.60 -4.26 2.09
CA ILE A 453 -13.39 -4.74 0.95
C ILE A 453 -12.46 -5.07 -0.21
N ILE A 454 -12.53 -6.30 -0.72
CA ILE A 454 -11.65 -6.81 -1.79
C ILE A 454 -12.48 -7.33 -2.96
N SER A 455 -12.35 -6.70 -4.12
CA SER A 455 -13.02 -7.10 -5.34
C SER A 455 -12.11 -7.84 -6.33
N ASN A 456 -10.81 -7.56 -6.37
CA ASN A 456 -9.88 -8.25 -7.27
C ASN A 456 -8.44 -8.23 -6.73
N LEU A 457 -8.01 -9.34 -6.18
CA LEU A 457 -6.68 -9.51 -5.57
C LEU A 457 -6.02 -10.78 -6.07
N ASN A 458 -4.81 -10.66 -6.60
CA ASN A 458 -3.98 -11.80 -6.98
C ASN A 458 -2.71 -11.82 -6.11
N ILE A 459 -2.50 -12.91 -5.37
CA ILE A 459 -1.28 -13.12 -4.59
C ILE A 459 -0.56 -14.36 -5.10
N SER A 460 0.74 -14.24 -5.41
CA SER A 460 1.52 -15.38 -5.85
C SER A 460 2.92 -15.45 -5.26
N ASN A 461 3.39 -16.68 -5.01
CA ASN A 461 4.76 -16.99 -4.58
C ASN A 461 5.19 -16.24 -3.30
N CYS A 462 4.24 -15.91 -2.42
CA CYS A 462 4.54 -15.17 -1.19
C CYS A 462 4.86 -16.12 -0.03
N ARG A 463 5.71 -15.67 0.90
CA ARG A 463 6.19 -16.50 2.02
C ARG A 463 6.10 -15.75 3.34
N GLY A 464 5.59 -16.41 4.38
CA GLY A 464 5.54 -15.91 5.75
C GLY A 464 5.65 -17.05 6.75
N THR A 465 5.91 -16.78 8.03
CA THR A 465 5.77 -17.78 9.10
C THR A 465 4.30 -18.21 9.25
N ASN A 466 3.35 -17.29 9.39
CA ASN A 466 1.91 -17.60 9.29
C ASN A 466 1.25 -16.79 8.18
N GLY A 467 0.30 -17.38 7.45
CA GLY A 467 -0.37 -16.69 6.36
C GLY A 467 0.59 -16.35 5.22
N GLY A 468 1.03 -17.36 4.45
CA GLY A 468 2.01 -17.18 3.39
C GLY A 468 1.56 -16.14 2.36
N GLY A 469 0.28 -16.16 1.98
CA GLY A 469 -0.36 -15.11 1.20
C GLY A 469 -0.90 -14.00 2.10
N ILE A 470 -1.92 -14.33 2.90
CA ILE A 470 -2.64 -13.38 3.75
C ILE A 470 -2.62 -13.85 5.21
N TYR A 471 -2.37 -12.92 6.12
CA TYR A 471 -2.68 -13.07 7.54
C TYR A 471 -3.70 -12.00 7.95
N SER A 472 -4.84 -12.40 8.50
CA SER A 472 -5.89 -11.50 8.98
C SER A 472 -6.22 -11.69 10.45
N HIS A 473 -6.37 -10.58 11.17
CA HIS A 473 -6.80 -10.54 12.57
C HIS A 473 -7.97 -9.56 12.75
N LEU A 474 -9.15 -10.10 13.04
CA LEU A 474 -10.39 -9.34 13.21
C LEU A 474 -10.78 -9.33 14.69
N ILE A 475 -10.96 -8.12 15.23
CA ILE A 475 -11.35 -7.88 16.62
C ILE A 475 -12.40 -6.76 16.67
N LEU A 476 -13.20 -6.73 17.73
CA LEU A 476 -14.09 -5.61 18.06
C LEU A 476 -14.88 -5.12 16.83
N SER A 477 -15.80 -5.93 16.30
CA SER A 477 -16.60 -5.61 15.09
C SER A 477 -15.79 -5.37 13.80
N GLY A 478 -14.57 -5.91 13.68
CA GLY A 478 -13.78 -5.79 12.46
C GLY A 478 -14.34 -6.66 11.33
N GLN A 479 -14.41 -6.11 10.12
CA GLN A 479 -15.05 -6.77 8.97
C GLN A 479 -14.08 -6.94 7.80
N ILE A 480 -14.07 -8.13 7.18
CA ILE A 480 -13.40 -8.40 5.91
C ILE A 480 -14.38 -9.02 4.93
N THR A 481 -14.49 -8.43 3.74
CA THR A 481 -15.35 -8.91 2.66
C THR A 481 -14.56 -9.09 1.37
N ILE A 482 -14.54 -10.31 0.83
CA ILE A 482 -14.06 -10.60 -0.53
C ILE A 482 -15.28 -10.81 -1.43
N ASN A 483 -15.56 -9.82 -2.29
CA ASN A 483 -16.78 -9.72 -3.09
C ASN A 483 -16.55 -9.63 -4.61
N GLY A 484 -15.37 -10.02 -5.08
CA GLY A 484 -15.13 -10.25 -6.51
C GLY A 484 -14.19 -11.43 -6.73
N SER A 485 -13.68 -11.59 -7.95
CA SER A 485 -12.84 -12.74 -8.30
C SER A 485 -11.39 -12.47 -7.88
N SER A 486 -10.84 -13.35 -7.04
CA SER A 486 -9.48 -13.24 -6.51
C SER A 486 -8.75 -14.59 -6.58
N GLU A 487 -7.42 -14.56 -6.65
CA GLU A 487 -6.58 -15.76 -6.67
C GLU A 487 -5.42 -15.66 -5.68
N ILE A 488 -5.15 -16.74 -4.94
CA ILE A 488 -3.96 -16.91 -4.10
C ILE A 488 -3.26 -18.19 -4.52
N ARG A 489 -2.02 -18.11 -4.98
CA ARG A 489 -1.29 -19.29 -5.48
C ARG A 489 0.15 -19.40 -5.04
N ASN A 490 0.64 -20.64 -4.92
CA ASN A 490 2.03 -20.95 -4.59
C ASN A 490 2.53 -20.23 -3.33
N CYS A 491 1.64 -19.93 -2.38
CA CYS A 491 2.01 -19.23 -1.15
C CYS A 491 2.41 -20.24 -0.07
N GLN A 492 3.37 -19.85 0.77
CA GLN A 492 3.95 -20.75 1.76
C GLN A 492 3.99 -20.16 3.16
N SER A 493 3.45 -20.92 4.11
CA SER A 493 3.75 -20.76 5.53
C SER A 493 4.97 -21.62 5.90
N THR A 494 6.09 -20.98 6.26
CA THR A 494 7.41 -21.60 6.37
C THR A 494 7.64 -22.36 7.68
N SER A 495 7.05 -21.90 8.78
CA SER A 495 7.19 -22.53 10.12
C SER A 495 5.92 -22.46 10.97
N GLY A 496 4.81 -22.00 10.39
CA GLY A 496 3.51 -21.81 11.02
C GLY A 496 2.34 -22.42 10.25
N ASN A 497 1.18 -21.78 10.36
CA ASN A 497 -0.08 -22.20 9.76
C ASN A 497 -0.52 -21.28 8.61
N GLY A 498 -1.45 -21.74 7.76
CA GLY A 498 -2.09 -20.94 6.72
C GLY A 498 -1.16 -20.65 5.56
N GLY A 499 -1.02 -21.58 4.62
CA GLY A 499 -0.16 -21.38 3.44
C GLY A 499 -0.69 -20.26 2.54
N GLY A 500 -1.97 -20.33 2.18
CA GLY A 500 -2.67 -19.26 1.46
C GLY A 500 -3.14 -18.17 2.43
N ILE A 501 -4.06 -18.52 3.32
CA ILE A 501 -4.70 -17.60 4.28
C ILE A 501 -4.55 -18.14 5.70
N TYR A 502 -4.21 -17.26 6.63
CA TYR A 502 -4.41 -17.43 8.06
C TYR A 502 -5.46 -16.41 8.52
N SER A 503 -6.57 -16.88 9.11
CA SER A 503 -7.64 -16.02 9.62
C SER A 503 -7.84 -16.21 11.11
N TYR A 504 -7.80 -15.11 11.87
CA TYR A 504 -8.07 -15.08 13.30
C TYR A 504 -9.23 -14.13 13.61
N ILE A 505 -10.33 -14.66 14.12
CA ILE A 505 -11.58 -13.92 14.39
C ILE A 505 -11.89 -14.04 15.87
N TYR A 506 -11.68 -12.96 16.64
CA TYR A 506 -11.69 -13.04 18.11
C TYR A 506 -12.99 -12.54 18.76
N ASP A 507 -13.78 -11.72 18.06
CA ASP A 507 -14.92 -10.99 18.64
C ASP A 507 -16.26 -11.38 18.00
N SER A 508 -17.34 -11.35 18.78
CA SER A 508 -18.66 -11.87 18.36
C SER A 508 -19.31 -11.13 17.20
N THR A 509 -18.89 -9.90 16.98
CA THR A 509 -19.42 -9.06 15.92
C THR A 509 -18.50 -8.99 14.71
N SER A 510 -17.32 -9.61 14.77
CA SER A 510 -16.37 -9.65 13.66
C SER A 510 -16.73 -10.71 12.63
N GLN A 511 -16.56 -10.36 11.35
CA GLN A 511 -16.96 -11.22 10.24
C GLN A 511 -15.89 -11.27 9.15
N PHE A 512 -15.56 -12.49 8.72
CA PHE A 512 -14.82 -12.73 7.48
C PHE A 512 -15.75 -13.38 6.47
N THR A 513 -16.08 -12.66 5.41
CA THR A 513 -17.02 -13.11 4.37
C THR A 513 -16.35 -13.17 3.00
N ILE A 514 -16.51 -14.31 2.33
CA ILE A 514 -16.26 -14.47 0.89
C ILE A 514 -17.61 -14.73 0.24
N SER A 515 -18.03 -13.86 -0.68
CA SER A 515 -19.34 -13.93 -1.36
C SER A 515 -19.24 -14.14 -2.87
N ARG A 516 -18.03 -14.06 -3.42
CA ARG A 516 -17.71 -14.33 -4.83
C ARG A 516 -16.51 -15.27 -4.91
N GLN A 517 -16.08 -15.57 -6.13
CA GLN A 517 -15.07 -16.60 -6.37
C GLN A 517 -13.71 -16.26 -5.76
N LEU A 518 -13.21 -17.12 -4.87
CA LEU A 518 -11.82 -17.11 -4.42
C LEU A 518 -11.16 -18.44 -4.79
N ASP A 519 -10.12 -18.36 -5.63
CA ASP A 519 -9.29 -19.51 -5.98
C ASP A 519 -8.03 -19.54 -5.11
N ILE A 520 -7.76 -20.66 -4.43
CA ILE A 520 -6.53 -20.90 -3.66
C ILE A 520 -5.84 -22.14 -4.23
N LYS A 521 -4.62 -22.00 -4.76
CA LYS A 521 -3.94 -23.05 -5.53
C LYS A 521 -2.52 -23.30 -5.04
N ASN A 522 -2.12 -24.56 -4.92
CA ASN A 522 -0.72 -24.95 -4.65
C ASN A 522 -0.12 -24.28 -3.39
N CYS A 523 -0.95 -23.97 -2.39
CA CYS A 523 -0.49 -23.32 -1.17
C CYS A 523 -0.04 -24.35 -0.14
N THR A 524 1.02 -24.04 0.60
CA THR A 524 1.67 -25.00 1.50
C THR A 524 1.85 -24.44 2.90
N SER A 525 1.59 -25.23 3.93
CA SER A 525 1.90 -24.89 5.32
C SER A 525 2.77 -25.96 5.95
N SER A 526 3.77 -25.53 6.72
CA SER A 526 4.60 -26.43 7.52
C SER A 526 3.85 -27.12 8.68
N LYS A 527 2.69 -26.59 9.08
CA LYS A 527 1.87 -27.10 10.17
C LYS A 527 0.43 -27.31 9.72
N LEU A 528 -0.45 -26.33 9.82
CA LEU A 528 -1.91 -26.52 9.64
C LEU A 528 -2.46 -25.60 8.55
N GLY A 529 -3.45 -26.08 7.78
CA GLY A 529 -4.16 -25.22 6.82
C GLY A 529 -3.29 -24.83 5.62
N GLY A 530 -3.11 -25.72 4.64
CA GLY A 530 -2.31 -25.44 3.45
C GLY A 530 -2.92 -24.31 2.61
N GLY A 531 -4.21 -24.45 2.31
CA GLY A 531 -5.01 -23.39 1.70
C GLY A 531 -5.41 -22.33 2.73
N ILE A 532 -6.27 -22.71 3.68
CA ILE A 532 -6.79 -21.83 4.73
C ILE A 532 -6.54 -22.45 6.10
N TYR A 533 -5.96 -21.68 7.02
CA TYR A 533 -6.06 -21.90 8.46
C TYR A 533 -7.04 -20.87 9.02
N THR A 534 -7.98 -21.31 9.84
CA THR A 534 -8.91 -20.40 10.52
C THR A 534 -9.10 -20.78 11.98
N GLU A 535 -9.14 -19.76 12.82
CA GLU A 535 -9.45 -19.86 14.23
C GLU A 535 -10.51 -18.81 14.57
N VAL A 536 -11.68 -19.28 14.98
CA VAL A 536 -12.87 -18.47 15.20
C VAL A 536 -13.29 -18.62 16.66
N HIS A 537 -13.19 -17.55 17.44
CA HIS A 537 -13.59 -17.56 18.85
C HIS A 537 -15.07 -17.26 19.00
N LEU A 538 -15.50 -16.02 18.72
CA LEU A 538 -16.88 -15.59 18.95
C LEU A 538 -17.60 -15.18 17.65
N GLY A 539 -16.88 -14.93 16.55
CA GLY A 539 -17.41 -14.29 15.35
C GLY A 539 -17.91 -15.26 14.27
N GLN A 540 -18.12 -14.72 13.06
CA GLN A 540 -18.62 -15.47 11.92
C GLN A 540 -17.58 -15.55 10.80
N GLN A 541 -17.44 -16.75 10.21
CA GLN A 541 -16.77 -16.91 8.93
C GLN A 541 -17.70 -17.54 7.90
N LEU A 542 -17.87 -16.88 6.77
CA LEU A 542 -18.63 -17.37 5.62
C LEU A 542 -17.69 -17.53 4.42
N LEU A 543 -17.54 -18.77 3.96
CA LEU A 543 -16.74 -19.16 2.80
C LEU A 543 -17.69 -19.63 1.69
N GLU A 544 -18.12 -18.73 0.82
CA GLU A 544 -18.96 -19.05 -0.34
C GLU A 544 -18.15 -18.94 -1.64
N ARG A 545 -18.31 -19.92 -2.54
CA ARG A 545 -17.62 -19.99 -3.83
C ARG A 545 -16.09 -20.02 -3.75
N VAL A 546 -15.57 -20.84 -2.84
CA VAL A 546 -14.12 -21.02 -2.64
C VAL A 546 -13.64 -22.29 -3.35
N ASN A 547 -12.61 -22.15 -4.18
CA ASN A 547 -11.95 -23.25 -4.87
C ASN A 547 -10.54 -23.44 -4.31
N ILE A 548 -10.34 -24.47 -3.48
CA ILE A 548 -9.03 -24.79 -2.89
C ILE A 548 -8.47 -26.02 -3.57
N THR A 549 -7.32 -25.90 -4.22
CA THR A 549 -6.75 -26.96 -5.03
C THR A 549 -5.28 -27.20 -4.75
N SER A 550 -4.87 -28.47 -4.71
CA SER A 550 -3.45 -28.87 -4.64
C SER A 550 -2.69 -28.29 -3.44
N CYS A 551 -3.39 -28.07 -2.32
CA CYS A 551 -2.78 -27.51 -1.11
C CYS A 551 -2.26 -28.62 -0.18
N THR A 552 -1.22 -28.32 0.60
CA THR A 552 -0.56 -29.30 1.48
C THR A 552 -0.24 -28.74 2.87
N ALA A 553 -0.44 -29.54 3.92
CA ALA A 553 -0.11 -29.25 5.31
C ALA A 553 0.08 -30.54 6.13
N LYS A 554 0.35 -30.44 7.44
CA LYS A 554 0.26 -31.60 8.34
C LYS A 554 -1.18 -32.04 8.50
N SER A 555 -2.07 -31.15 8.93
CA SER A 555 -3.52 -31.40 8.97
C SER A 555 -4.31 -30.32 8.23
N GLY A 556 -5.47 -30.68 7.71
CA GLY A 556 -6.41 -29.74 7.09
C GLY A 556 -5.81 -29.06 5.87
N SER A 557 -5.29 -29.82 4.91
CA SER A 557 -4.47 -29.24 3.83
C SER A 557 -5.24 -28.29 2.93
N GLY A 558 -6.50 -28.56 2.65
CA GLY A 558 -7.39 -27.55 2.08
C GLY A 558 -7.74 -26.50 3.14
N ILE A 559 -8.46 -26.92 4.18
CA ILE A 559 -8.91 -26.07 5.28
C ILE A 559 -8.60 -26.74 6.62
N PHE A 560 -7.94 -26.01 7.51
CA PHE A 560 -7.91 -26.33 8.93
C PHE A 560 -8.74 -25.30 9.68
N CYS A 561 -9.66 -25.77 10.54
CA CYS A 561 -10.49 -24.91 11.35
C CYS A 561 -10.48 -25.32 12.83
N GLN A 562 -10.27 -24.32 13.67
CA GLN A 562 -10.51 -24.38 15.10
C GLN A 562 -11.67 -23.43 15.46
N ILE A 563 -12.74 -24.00 16.03
CA ILE A 563 -13.92 -23.24 16.45
C ILE A 563 -13.98 -23.26 17.98
N GLU A 564 -13.80 -22.08 18.56
CA GLU A 564 -13.87 -21.80 19.99
C GLU A 564 -15.22 -21.11 20.32
N THR A 565 -15.34 -20.52 21.50
CA THR A 565 -16.60 -20.11 22.17
C THR A 565 -17.60 -19.29 21.33
N SER A 566 -18.67 -19.92 20.83
CA SER A 566 -19.82 -19.28 20.17
C SER A 566 -19.53 -18.73 18.76
N ALA A 567 -18.68 -19.41 18.03
CA ALA A 567 -18.36 -19.12 16.63
C ALA A 567 -19.12 -19.99 15.62
N ASP A 568 -19.44 -19.38 14.48
CA ASP A 568 -20.07 -20.02 13.32
C ASP A 568 -19.12 -20.01 12.10
N LEU A 569 -18.80 -21.20 11.59
CA LEU A 569 -18.18 -21.38 10.27
C LEU A 569 -19.20 -21.94 9.27
N ALA A 570 -19.43 -21.23 8.17
CA ALA A 570 -20.22 -21.72 7.06
C ALA A 570 -19.36 -21.86 5.80
N ILE A 571 -19.32 -23.06 5.22
CA ILE A 571 -18.76 -23.30 3.88
C ILE A 571 -19.93 -23.57 2.95
N LYS A 572 -20.19 -22.65 2.02
CA LYS A 572 -21.33 -22.73 1.11
C LYS A 572 -20.87 -22.91 -0.32
N GLY A 573 -21.59 -23.73 -1.07
CA GLY A 573 -21.30 -23.91 -2.47
C GLY A 573 -21.99 -22.88 -3.39
N PRO A 574 -21.65 -22.91 -4.69
CA PRO A 574 -20.77 -23.92 -5.32
C PRO A 574 -19.30 -23.70 -4.95
N SER A 575 -18.70 -24.65 -4.21
CA SER A 575 -17.32 -24.57 -3.70
C SER A 575 -16.63 -25.92 -3.90
N LEU A 576 -15.33 -25.89 -4.21
CA LEU A 576 -14.53 -27.08 -4.53
C LEU A 576 -13.29 -27.13 -3.65
N ILE A 577 -13.08 -28.26 -2.98
CA ILE A 577 -11.82 -28.56 -2.29
C ILE A 577 -11.25 -29.81 -2.94
N SER A 578 -10.12 -29.70 -3.65
CA SER A 578 -9.60 -30.83 -4.41
C SER A 578 -8.11 -31.02 -4.41
N ASN A 579 -7.68 -32.27 -4.61
CA ASN A 579 -6.26 -32.66 -4.72
C ASN A 579 -5.42 -32.21 -3.52
N CYS A 580 -6.04 -32.07 -2.34
CA CYS A 580 -5.34 -31.64 -1.13
C CYS A 580 -4.80 -32.85 -0.36
N TYR A 581 -3.56 -32.73 0.13
CA TYR A 581 -2.84 -33.83 0.78
C TYR A 581 -2.32 -33.44 2.15
N SER A 582 -2.71 -34.15 3.21
CA SER A 582 -2.20 -33.97 4.58
C SER A 582 -1.34 -35.14 5.06
N THR A 583 -0.31 -34.85 5.87
CA THR A 583 0.55 -35.90 6.44
C THR A 583 0.02 -36.50 7.74
N THR A 584 -1.09 -35.99 8.28
CA THR A 584 -1.79 -36.55 9.44
C THR A 584 -3.28 -36.72 9.15
N SER A 585 -4.10 -35.67 9.31
CA SER A 585 -5.56 -35.80 9.26
C SER A 585 -6.23 -34.69 8.45
N GLY A 586 -7.38 -34.99 7.85
CA GLY A 586 -8.17 -34.04 7.06
C GLY A 586 -7.44 -33.64 5.78
N GLY A 587 -7.48 -34.48 4.74
CA GLY A 587 -6.87 -34.15 3.44
C GLY A 587 -7.48 -32.87 2.87
N GLY A 588 -8.81 -32.86 2.75
CA GLY A 588 -9.58 -31.69 2.39
C GLY A 588 -9.75 -30.73 3.57
N ILE A 589 -10.49 -31.18 4.59
CA ILE A 589 -10.88 -30.35 5.74
C ILE A 589 -10.54 -31.04 7.05
N TYR A 590 -9.97 -30.29 7.99
CA TYR A 590 -9.88 -30.66 9.40
C TYR A 590 -10.67 -29.69 10.27
N LEU A 591 -11.50 -30.21 11.17
CA LEU A 591 -12.34 -29.43 12.10
C LEU A 591 -12.07 -29.83 13.55
N ASN A 592 -11.80 -28.85 14.40
CA ASN A 592 -11.71 -29.00 15.85
C ASN A 592 -12.81 -28.17 16.55
N MET A 593 -13.75 -28.83 17.23
CA MET A 593 -14.95 -28.21 17.81
C MET A 593 -15.14 -28.64 19.28
N ASN A 594 -14.45 -27.95 20.19
CA ASN A 594 -14.32 -28.36 21.60
C ASN A 594 -15.42 -27.85 22.54
N VAL A 595 -16.20 -26.86 22.10
CA VAL A 595 -17.20 -26.17 22.92
C VAL A 595 -18.62 -26.34 22.38
N SER A 596 -19.63 -26.25 23.25
CA SER A 596 -21.03 -26.56 22.91
C SER A 596 -21.67 -25.61 21.92
N SER A 597 -21.15 -24.38 21.84
CA SER A 597 -21.61 -23.36 20.90
C SER A 597 -20.84 -23.35 19.58
N ALA A 598 -19.84 -24.23 19.39
CA ALA A 598 -19.12 -24.34 18.13
C ALA A 598 -19.99 -25.01 17.05
N SER A 599 -20.12 -24.36 15.90
CA SER A 599 -20.96 -24.84 14.80
C SER A 599 -20.27 -24.68 13.45
N CYS A 600 -20.21 -25.76 12.68
CA CYS A 600 -19.72 -25.78 11.32
C CYS A 600 -20.81 -26.32 10.37
N ASN A 601 -21.17 -25.53 9.35
CA ASN A 601 -22.15 -25.91 8.34
C ASN A 601 -21.53 -25.92 6.94
N ILE A 602 -21.45 -27.11 6.33
CA ILE A 602 -20.98 -27.30 4.96
C ILE A 602 -22.19 -27.64 4.10
N SER A 603 -22.55 -26.77 3.17
CA SER A 603 -23.83 -26.89 2.45
C SER A 603 -23.85 -26.29 1.05
N GLY A 604 -24.86 -26.64 0.25
CA GLY A 604 -25.20 -25.89 -0.96
C GLY A 604 -24.29 -26.18 -2.16
N GLN A 605 -24.07 -27.45 -2.52
CA GLN A 605 -23.19 -27.89 -3.62
C GLN A 605 -21.69 -27.71 -3.32
N VAL A 606 -21.24 -28.16 -2.15
CA VAL A 606 -19.82 -28.28 -1.85
C VAL A 606 -19.31 -29.65 -2.31
N GLU A 607 -18.24 -29.67 -3.10
CA GLU A 607 -17.54 -30.89 -3.52
C GLU A 607 -16.14 -30.96 -2.90
N ILE A 608 -15.84 -32.10 -2.27
CA ILE A 608 -14.51 -32.44 -1.76
C ILE A 608 -14.02 -33.64 -2.56
N LYS A 609 -12.92 -33.48 -3.30
CA LYS A 609 -12.52 -34.44 -4.33
C LYS A 609 -11.03 -34.77 -4.32
N ASN A 610 -10.65 -36.02 -4.55
CA ASN A 610 -9.25 -36.42 -4.72
C ASN A 610 -8.37 -36.00 -3.52
N CYS A 611 -8.93 -35.91 -2.32
CA CYS A 611 -8.20 -35.49 -1.14
C CYS A 611 -7.68 -36.71 -0.38
N SER A 612 -6.50 -36.60 0.22
CA SER A 612 -5.92 -37.73 0.94
C SER A 612 -5.13 -37.33 2.17
N CYS A 613 -5.02 -38.26 3.12
CA CYS A 613 -4.16 -38.12 4.28
C CYS A 613 -3.54 -39.46 4.71
N SER A 614 -2.52 -39.43 5.56
CA SER A 614 -1.88 -40.66 6.04
C SER A 614 -2.65 -41.35 7.17
N SER A 615 -3.49 -40.62 7.91
CA SER A 615 -4.11 -41.11 9.16
C SER A 615 -5.64 -41.10 9.08
N HIS A 616 -6.30 -39.96 9.30
CA HIS A 616 -7.75 -39.93 9.48
C HIS A 616 -8.44 -38.90 8.58
N GLY A 617 -9.52 -39.31 7.91
CA GLY A 617 -10.38 -38.40 7.16
C GLY A 617 -9.74 -37.84 5.90
N GLY A 618 -9.71 -38.61 4.81
CA GLY A 618 -9.12 -38.15 3.54
C GLY A 618 -9.86 -36.92 2.99
N GLY A 619 -11.19 -36.94 3.02
CA GLY A 619 -12.03 -35.78 2.72
C GLY A 619 -12.16 -34.84 3.91
N ILE A 620 -12.81 -35.30 4.97
CA ILE A 620 -13.07 -34.54 6.21
C ILE A 620 -12.60 -35.34 7.42
N SER A 621 -11.85 -34.69 8.31
CA SER A 621 -11.60 -35.15 9.68
C SER A 621 -12.20 -34.18 10.67
N ALA A 622 -13.05 -34.64 11.58
CA ALA A 622 -13.72 -33.79 12.56
C ALA A 622 -13.60 -34.37 13.97
N GLU A 623 -13.27 -33.51 14.91
CA GLU A 623 -13.32 -33.78 16.34
C GLU A 623 -14.38 -32.89 16.99
N GLN A 624 -15.49 -33.51 17.41
CA GLN A 624 -16.63 -32.85 18.01
C GLN A 624 -16.74 -33.26 19.48
N LEU A 625 -16.23 -32.42 20.37
CA LEU A 625 -16.37 -32.64 21.81
C LEU A 625 -17.73 -32.17 22.30
N GLN A 626 -18.16 -30.98 21.91
CA GLN A 626 -19.49 -30.47 22.25
C GLN A 626 -20.14 -29.73 21.07
N GLY A 627 -19.36 -29.43 20.02
CA GLY A 627 -19.84 -28.70 18.87
C GLY A 627 -20.59 -29.55 17.84
N LYS A 628 -21.11 -28.87 16.82
CA LYS A 628 -21.98 -29.45 15.80
C LYS A 628 -21.40 -29.30 14.41
N LEU A 629 -21.24 -30.41 13.69
CA LEU A 629 -20.99 -30.44 12.25
C LEU A 629 -22.27 -30.78 11.49
N VAL A 630 -22.65 -29.94 10.53
CA VAL A 630 -23.75 -30.19 9.59
C VAL A 630 -23.19 -30.30 8.18
N LEU A 631 -23.48 -31.41 7.52
CA LEU A 631 -23.22 -31.61 6.09
C LEU A 631 -24.58 -31.66 5.37
N ASN A 632 -24.83 -30.74 4.45
CA ASN A 632 -26.11 -30.65 3.73
C ASN A 632 -25.93 -30.60 2.20
N GLY A 633 -26.20 -31.72 1.53
CA GLY A 633 -26.02 -31.83 0.08
C GLY A 633 -24.56 -31.70 -0.34
N VAL A 634 -23.67 -32.35 0.42
CA VAL A 634 -22.22 -32.36 0.17
C VAL A 634 -21.84 -33.59 -0.65
N LYS A 635 -20.91 -33.43 -1.59
CA LYS A 635 -20.32 -34.53 -2.35
C LYS A 635 -18.87 -34.73 -1.93
N ILE A 636 -18.53 -35.95 -1.49
CA ILE A 636 -17.16 -36.36 -1.17
C ILE A 636 -16.80 -37.49 -2.12
N ASN A 637 -15.75 -37.30 -2.93
CA ASN A 637 -15.42 -38.21 -4.02
C ASN A 637 -13.93 -38.53 -4.05
N ASN A 638 -13.58 -39.79 -4.30
CA ASN A 638 -12.19 -40.24 -4.48
C ASN A 638 -11.26 -39.79 -3.33
N CYS A 639 -11.65 -40.01 -2.08
CA CYS A 639 -10.84 -39.61 -0.92
C CYS A 639 -10.22 -40.80 -0.20
N TYR A 640 -9.02 -40.62 0.35
CA TYR A 640 -8.19 -41.73 0.87
C TYR A 640 -7.55 -41.39 2.22
N SER A 641 -7.61 -42.32 3.18
CA SER A 641 -6.90 -42.21 4.47
C SER A 641 -6.66 -43.59 5.08
N GLN A 642 -5.88 -43.69 6.17
CA GLN A 642 -5.79 -44.95 6.90
C GLN A 642 -7.16 -45.38 7.44
N SER A 643 -7.92 -44.47 8.06
CA SER A 643 -9.30 -44.71 8.50
C SER A 643 -10.22 -43.56 8.11
N GLY A 644 -11.47 -43.87 7.73
CA GLY A 644 -12.45 -42.87 7.31
C GLY A 644 -12.07 -42.17 6.00
N GLY A 645 -11.96 -42.91 4.89
CA GLY A 645 -11.45 -42.40 3.61
C GLY A 645 -12.13 -41.10 3.17
N GLY A 646 -13.46 -41.07 3.24
CA GLY A 646 -14.27 -39.87 3.00
C GLY A 646 -14.35 -39.00 4.25
N ILE A 647 -14.92 -39.54 5.33
CA ILE A 647 -15.13 -38.83 6.60
C ILE A 647 -14.58 -39.66 7.76
N TYR A 648 -13.84 -39.00 8.65
CA TYR A 648 -13.53 -39.51 9.98
C TYR A 648 -14.06 -38.54 11.04
N SER A 649 -14.84 -39.02 12.00
CA SER A 649 -15.47 -38.18 13.02
C SER A 649 -15.35 -38.79 14.41
N ILE A 650 -14.94 -37.98 15.38
CA ILE A 650 -14.93 -38.34 16.80
C ILE A 650 -15.97 -37.50 17.53
N LEU A 651 -16.97 -38.18 18.11
CA LEU A 651 -18.01 -37.59 18.94
C LEU A 651 -17.75 -37.95 20.41
N LYS A 652 -17.54 -36.94 21.24
CA LYS A 652 -17.40 -37.06 22.69
C LYS A 652 -18.44 -36.16 23.34
N LEU A 653 -18.69 -36.31 24.65
CA LEU A 653 -19.66 -35.50 25.42
C LEU A 653 -20.93 -35.21 24.60
N LEU A 654 -21.20 -33.94 24.26
CA LEU A 654 -22.38 -33.47 23.52
C LEU A 654 -22.16 -33.28 22.02
N GLY A 655 -21.07 -33.79 21.46
CA GLY A 655 -20.72 -33.63 20.05
C GLY A 655 -21.81 -34.14 19.11
N ILE A 656 -22.09 -33.35 18.06
CA ILE A 656 -23.13 -33.66 17.06
C ILE A 656 -22.52 -33.70 15.66
N LEU A 657 -22.84 -34.78 14.94
CA LEU A 657 -22.70 -34.83 13.49
C LEU A 657 -24.08 -35.03 12.87
N THR A 658 -24.44 -34.19 11.90
CA THR A 658 -25.67 -34.31 11.12
C THR A 658 -25.34 -34.35 9.64
N ILE A 659 -25.75 -35.41 8.97
CA ILE A 659 -25.70 -35.49 7.50
C ILE A 659 -27.14 -35.42 6.98
N GLN A 660 -27.40 -34.45 6.12
CA GLN A 660 -28.73 -34.15 5.63
C GLN A 660 -28.71 -33.71 4.16
N GLY A 661 -29.90 -33.50 3.61
CA GLY A 661 -30.08 -33.32 2.17
C GLY A 661 -29.62 -34.55 1.40
N SER A 662 -29.56 -34.44 0.07
CA SER A 662 -29.08 -35.51 -0.81
C SER A 662 -27.54 -35.50 -0.88
N SER A 663 -26.88 -36.01 0.17
CA SER A 663 -25.41 -36.06 0.25
C SER A 663 -24.85 -37.35 -0.39
N LEU A 664 -23.66 -37.27 -0.99
CA LEU A 664 -23.01 -38.38 -1.70
C LEU A 664 -21.57 -38.57 -1.21
N ILE A 665 -21.23 -39.80 -0.82
CA ILE A 665 -19.85 -40.22 -0.55
C ILE A 665 -19.53 -41.35 -1.52
N GLU A 666 -18.57 -41.12 -2.42
CA GLU A 666 -18.31 -42.03 -3.53
C GLU A 666 -16.80 -42.31 -3.68
N ASN A 667 -16.45 -43.55 -4.01
CA ASN A 667 -15.06 -43.97 -4.31
C ASN A 667 -14.06 -43.62 -3.19
N CYS A 668 -14.52 -43.61 -1.94
CA CYS A 668 -13.68 -43.28 -0.80
C CYS A 668 -13.13 -44.56 -0.17
N ASN A 669 -11.84 -44.55 0.18
CA ASN A 669 -11.14 -45.77 0.58
C ASN A 669 -10.30 -45.59 1.83
N SER A 670 -10.38 -46.57 2.73
CA SER A 670 -9.38 -46.74 3.78
C SER A 670 -8.20 -47.55 3.23
N THR A 671 -6.97 -47.14 3.55
CA THR A 671 -5.74 -47.75 2.99
C THR A 671 -5.13 -48.82 3.89
N SER A 672 -5.46 -48.82 5.17
CA SER A 672 -4.98 -49.83 6.14
C SER A 672 -5.87 -50.02 7.37
N GLY A 673 -6.91 -49.19 7.55
CA GLY A 673 -7.83 -49.23 8.68
C GLY A 673 -9.29 -49.42 8.24
N SER A 674 -10.24 -48.99 9.09
CA SER A 674 -11.67 -49.21 8.87
C SER A 674 -12.37 -47.99 8.25
N GLY A 675 -13.61 -48.17 7.78
CA GLY A 675 -14.46 -47.06 7.33
C GLY A 675 -13.99 -46.47 6.00
N GLY A 676 -14.26 -47.16 4.88
CA GLY A 676 -13.85 -46.67 3.57
C GLY A 676 -14.51 -45.34 3.22
N GLY A 677 -15.84 -45.28 3.33
CA GLY A 677 -16.61 -44.05 3.20
C GLY A 677 -16.53 -43.19 4.46
N ILE A 678 -17.03 -43.72 5.58
CA ILE A 678 -17.15 -43.01 6.85
C ILE A 678 -16.61 -43.87 7.99
N TYR A 679 -15.90 -43.26 8.94
CA TYR A 679 -15.61 -43.81 10.25
C TYR A 679 -16.14 -42.87 11.34
N ILE A 680 -16.88 -43.40 12.31
CA ILE A 680 -17.40 -42.64 13.46
C ILE A 680 -17.01 -43.31 14.76
N GLN A 681 -16.41 -42.55 15.66
CA GLN A 681 -16.17 -42.96 17.03
C GLN A 681 -17.08 -42.15 17.96
N SER A 682 -17.93 -42.81 18.75
CA SER A 682 -18.78 -42.18 19.77
C SER A 682 -18.47 -42.76 21.14
N ILE A 683 -18.03 -41.91 22.08
CA ILE A 683 -17.45 -42.36 23.36
C ILE A 683 -18.38 -42.08 24.56
N ASP A 684 -19.47 -41.34 24.37
CA ASP A 684 -20.38 -40.91 25.43
C ASP A 684 -21.87 -41.06 25.03
N THR A 685 -22.73 -41.32 26.03
CA THR A 685 -24.19 -41.43 25.90
C THR A 685 -24.87 -40.19 25.33
N SER A 686 -24.25 -39.03 25.49
CA SER A 686 -24.85 -37.74 25.15
C SER A 686 -24.48 -37.24 23.74
N SER A 687 -23.56 -37.93 23.08
CA SER A 687 -23.12 -37.65 21.71
C SER A 687 -24.17 -38.12 20.70
N LYS A 688 -24.37 -37.37 19.61
CA LYS A 688 -25.40 -37.68 18.61
C LYS A 688 -24.82 -37.69 17.21
N PHE A 689 -24.95 -38.84 16.54
CA PHE A 689 -24.87 -38.88 15.08
C PHE A 689 -26.27 -39.13 14.51
N GLY A 690 -26.68 -38.28 13.59
CA GLY A 690 -28.00 -38.35 12.97
C GLY A 690 -27.93 -38.12 11.47
N ILE A 691 -28.82 -38.81 10.77
CA ILE A 691 -29.08 -38.59 9.34
C ILE A 691 -30.52 -38.16 9.19
N SER A 692 -30.73 -36.98 8.62
CA SER A 692 -32.05 -36.41 8.34
C SER A 692 -32.12 -36.03 6.86
N GLY A 693 -32.21 -37.03 6.00
CA GLY A 693 -32.14 -36.90 4.54
C GLY A 693 -31.74 -38.22 3.88
N SER A 694 -31.42 -38.19 2.59
CA SER A 694 -30.87 -39.36 1.88
C SER A 694 -29.35 -39.26 1.79
N LEU A 695 -28.66 -40.25 2.35
CA LEU A 695 -27.21 -40.40 2.21
C LEU A 695 -26.92 -41.57 1.29
N MET A 696 -26.19 -41.31 0.20
CA MET A 696 -25.65 -42.37 -0.65
C MET A 696 -24.17 -42.59 -0.34
N ILE A 697 -23.81 -43.83 0.00
CA ILE A 697 -22.42 -44.27 0.15
C ILE A 697 -22.16 -45.31 -0.94
N LYS A 698 -21.31 -44.97 -1.90
CA LYS A 698 -21.14 -45.72 -3.15
C LYS A 698 -19.69 -46.05 -3.43
N ASP A 699 -19.40 -47.27 -3.88
CA ASP A 699 -18.08 -47.69 -4.35
C ASP A 699 -16.95 -47.47 -3.31
N CYS A 700 -17.29 -47.53 -2.01
CA CYS A 700 -16.34 -47.27 -0.93
C CYS A 700 -15.73 -48.56 -0.38
N ASN A 701 -14.41 -48.57 -0.13
CA ASN A 701 -13.69 -49.79 0.25
C ASN A 701 -12.87 -49.63 1.53
N SER A 702 -12.86 -50.68 2.36
CA SER A 702 -12.09 -50.74 3.60
C SER A 702 -11.11 -51.91 3.64
N GLN A 703 -9.87 -51.67 4.10
CA GLN A 703 -8.88 -52.74 4.30
C GLN A 703 -9.11 -53.58 5.55
N THR A 704 -10.01 -53.17 6.44
CA THR A 704 -10.43 -53.96 7.60
C THR A 704 -11.94 -54.10 7.59
N THR A 705 -12.67 -53.30 8.37
CA THR A 705 -14.12 -53.39 8.55
C THR A 705 -14.85 -52.15 8.05
N GLY A 706 -16.15 -52.30 7.77
CA GLY A 706 -17.02 -51.16 7.43
C GLY A 706 -16.62 -50.50 6.10
N GLY A 707 -16.86 -51.17 4.97
CA GLY A 707 -16.50 -50.64 3.64
C GLY A 707 -17.13 -49.29 3.37
N GLY A 708 -18.44 -49.20 3.55
CA GLY A 708 -19.17 -47.93 3.51
C GLY A 708 -19.05 -47.13 4.82
N LEU A 709 -19.43 -47.74 5.95
CA LEU A 709 -19.48 -47.09 7.26
C LEU A 709 -18.92 -47.99 8.37
N GLN A 710 -17.94 -47.50 9.12
CA GLN A 710 -17.51 -48.06 10.41
C GLN A 710 -18.04 -47.19 11.56
N THR A 711 -18.60 -47.81 12.60
CA THR A 711 -18.92 -47.10 13.85
C THR A 711 -18.38 -47.82 15.08
N ASP A 712 -17.76 -47.08 15.99
CA ASP A 712 -17.41 -47.56 17.32
C ASP A 712 -18.21 -46.80 18.36
N LEU A 713 -19.17 -47.49 18.99
CA LEU A 713 -20.12 -46.91 19.94
C LEU A 713 -19.81 -47.44 21.34
N ARG A 714 -19.16 -46.61 22.15
CA ARG A 714 -18.88 -46.86 23.56
C ARG A 714 -19.80 -45.96 24.39
N ASN A 715 -20.80 -46.52 25.05
CA ASN A 715 -21.91 -45.80 25.71
C ASN A 715 -22.79 -44.93 24.78
N GLY A 716 -22.36 -44.56 23.57
CA GLY A 716 -23.12 -43.70 22.65
C GLY A 716 -24.26 -44.39 21.91
N GLU A 717 -25.18 -43.59 21.38
CA GLU A 717 -26.27 -44.04 20.52
C GLU A 717 -26.10 -43.49 19.10
N PHE A 718 -26.13 -44.38 18.10
CA PHE A 718 -26.23 -44.00 16.71
C PHE A 718 -27.61 -44.36 16.16
N THR A 719 -28.37 -43.35 15.73
CA THR A 719 -29.62 -43.53 15.02
C THR A 719 -29.51 -43.06 13.57
N PHE A 720 -29.88 -43.91 12.62
CA PHE A 720 -30.02 -43.49 11.22
C PHE A 720 -31.24 -44.09 10.53
N SER A 721 -31.64 -43.45 9.44
CA SER A 721 -32.68 -43.87 8.50
C SER A 721 -32.24 -43.45 7.09
N GLY A 722 -32.64 -44.20 6.06
CA GLY A 722 -32.49 -43.76 4.67
C GLY A 722 -31.06 -43.73 4.10
N ILE A 723 -30.13 -44.55 4.60
CA ILE A 723 -28.81 -44.70 3.95
C ILE A 723 -28.91 -45.72 2.81
N ASN A 724 -28.35 -45.37 1.65
CA ASN A 724 -28.16 -46.28 0.53
C ASN A 724 -26.68 -46.62 0.35
N PHE A 725 -26.32 -47.84 0.73
CA PHE A 725 -25.01 -48.43 0.48
C PHE A 725 -25.02 -49.16 -0.86
N ASN A 726 -24.15 -48.78 -1.79
CA ASN A 726 -24.04 -49.40 -3.10
C ASN A 726 -22.59 -49.79 -3.40
N ASN A 727 -22.35 -51.07 -3.69
CA ASN A 727 -21.05 -51.61 -4.08
C ASN A 727 -19.92 -51.26 -3.09
N CYS A 728 -20.22 -51.29 -1.78
CA CYS A 728 -19.24 -51.07 -0.74
C CYS A 728 -18.56 -52.39 -0.32
N GLN A 729 -17.25 -52.36 -0.05
CA GLN A 729 -16.47 -53.57 0.18
C GLN A 729 -15.56 -53.47 1.39
N SER A 730 -15.38 -54.56 2.13
CA SER A 730 -14.41 -54.64 3.22
C SER A 730 -13.61 -55.94 3.17
N GLN A 731 -12.41 -55.97 3.75
CA GLN A 731 -11.62 -57.20 3.82
C GLN A 731 -12.08 -58.13 4.95
N SER A 732 -12.26 -57.59 6.17
CA SER A 732 -12.41 -58.35 7.42
C SER A 732 -13.83 -58.39 7.99
N GLY A 733 -14.73 -57.53 7.53
CA GLY A 733 -16.15 -57.64 7.90
C GLY A 733 -16.99 -56.40 7.64
N GLY A 734 -18.30 -56.57 7.42
CA GLY A 734 -19.24 -55.46 7.20
C GLY A 734 -18.96 -54.65 5.94
N GLY A 735 -19.25 -55.21 4.76
CA GLY A 735 -18.98 -54.56 3.47
C GLY A 735 -19.71 -53.22 3.30
N GLY A 736 -20.99 -53.17 3.61
CA GLY A 736 -21.75 -51.93 3.67
C GLY A 736 -21.45 -51.16 4.95
N MET A 737 -21.66 -51.80 6.10
CA MET A 737 -21.51 -51.20 7.42
C MET A 737 -20.90 -52.20 8.41
N ASN A 738 -20.16 -51.74 9.41
CA ASN A 738 -19.79 -52.52 10.59
C ASN A 738 -19.91 -51.64 11.84
N SER A 739 -20.40 -52.22 12.94
CA SER A 739 -20.58 -51.52 14.21
C SER A 739 -20.03 -52.29 15.40
N SER A 740 -19.09 -51.67 16.12
CA SER A 740 -18.60 -52.14 17.41
C SER A 740 -19.42 -51.50 18.53
N LEU A 741 -20.12 -52.32 19.33
CA LEU A 741 -20.96 -51.88 20.44
C LEU A 741 -20.32 -52.29 21.76
N THR A 742 -19.91 -51.32 22.58
CA THR A 742 -19.26 -51.58 23.87
C THR A 742 -19.87 -50.71 24.97
N SER A 743 -19.78 -51.17 26.22
CA SER A 743 -20.25 -50.42 27.39
C SER A 743 -21.71 -49.91 27.25
N GLY A 744 -22.61 -50.72 26.67
CA GLY A 744 -24.01 -50.31 26.49
C GLY A 744 -24.29 -49.37 25.32
N GLY A 745 -23.34 -49.19 24.39
CA GLY A 745 -23.57 -48.48 23.13
C GLY A 745 -24.70 -49.11 22.31
N ARG A 746 -25.44 -48.27 21.57
CA ARG A 746 -26.67 -48.68 20.86
C ARG A 746 -26.65 -48.25 19.40
N LEU A 747 -27.01 -49.18 18.53
CA LEU A 747 -27.27 -48.91 17.12
C LEU A 747 -28.76 -49.03 16.84
N ASN A 748 -29.37 -47.96 16.33
CA ASN A 748 -30.79 -47.87 16.02
C ASN A 748 -30.96 -47.58 14.52
N ILE A 749 -31.33 -48.61 13.75
CA ILE A 749 -31.68 -48.48 12.34
C ILE A 749 -33.19 -48.26 12.25
N LYS A 750 -33.61 -47.09 11.77
CA LYS A 750 -35.00 -46.71 11.58
C LYS A 750 -35.37 -46.71 10.10
N ASP A 751 -36.65 -46.92 9.83
CA ASP A 751 -37.23 -47.01 8.48
C ASP A 751 -36.44 -47.93 7.54
N GLN A 752 -36.32 -47.57 6.26
CA GLN A 752 -35.65 -48.38 5.24
C GLN A 752 -34.25 -47.84 4.94
N SER A 753 -33.24 -48.70 5.05
CA SER A 753 -31.89 -48.50 4.49
C SER A 753 -31.60 -49.60 3.48
N MET A 754 -30.86 -49.28 2.42
CA MET A 754 -30.62 -50.18 1.29
C MET A 754 -29.16 -50.60 1.23
N PHE A 755 -28.91 -51.89 1.03
CA PHE A 755 -27.59 -52.46 0.81
C PHE A 755 -27.60 -53.20 -0.53
N THR A 756 -26.91 -52.64 -1.51
CA THR A 756 -26.85 -53.18 -2.88
C THR A 756 -25.41 -53.58 -3.18
N ASN A 757 -25.18 -54.83 -3.58
CA ASN A 757 -23.87 -55.34 -4.00
C ASN A 757 -22.73 -55.13 -2.96
N CYS A 758 -23.06 -55.06 -1.67
CA CYS A 758 -22.06 -54.90 -0.62
C CYS A 758 -21.47 -56.26 -0.22
N ARG A 759 -20.15 -56.32 -0.02
CA ARG A 759 -19.45 -57.59 0.25
C ARG A 759 -18.30 -57.46 1.25
N SER A 760 -18.11 -58.49 2.07
CA SER A 760 -16.85 -58.71 2.78
C SER A 760 -16.06 -59.80 2.07
N ILE A 761 -14.76 -59.59 1.86
CA ILE A 761 -13.92 -60.46 1.03
C ILE A 761 -13.47 -61.70 1.81
N SER A 762 -12.96 -61.53 3.02
CA SER A 762 -12.42 -62.61 3.85
C SER A 762 -13.13 -62.75 5.21
N GLY A 763 -14.04 -61.82 5.53
CA GLY A 763 -14.75 -61.77 6.80
C GLY A 763 -16.27 -61.94 6.69
N PRO A 764 -16.98 -61.94 7.82
CA PRO A 764 -18.43 -62.02 7.85
C PRO A 764 -19.11 -60.69 7.49
N GLY A 765 -20.39 -60.74 7.09
CA GLY A 765 -21.23 -59.54 6.93
C GLY A 765 -20.99 -58.77 5.63
N GLY A 766 -21.69 -59.14 4.55
CA GLY A 766 -21.63 -58.37 3.29
C GLY A 766 -22.32 -57.02 3.40
N ALA A 767 -23.49 -56.97 4.06
CA ALA A 767 -24.27 -55.77 4.27
C ALA A 767 -23.91 -55.07 5.60
N LEU A 768 -24.14 -55.75 6.73
CA LEU A 768 -23.84 -55.30 8.10
C LEU A 768 -22.92 -56.29 8.82
#